data_AF-A0A4D6L9B0-F1
#
_entry.id   AF-A0A4D6L9B0-F1
#
_cell.length_a   1.000
_cell.length_b   1.000
_cell.length_c   1.000
_cell.angle_alpha   90.00
_cell.angle_beta   90.00
_cell.angle_gamma   90.00
#
_symmetry.space_group_name_H-M   'P 1'
#
loop_
_entity.id
_entity.type
_entity.pdbx_description
1 polymer ?
#
loop_
_entity_poly.entity_id
_entity_poly.type
_entity_poly.pdbx_seq_one_letter_code
_entity_poly.pdbx_strand_id
1 'polypeptide(L)'
;MYALYDRITEEFEKSVSHKRKVSSSDSESEYFSSEEVDGYKRRSEKEHYYVSDFETPRQEFDKGDGTYDITNVEAQKAEEQLTMLMKEVESLSKQKGDLKQEVEHQTHEVTHLASKNTELNDEILELDLLLKKEKDKVFDLEAQLNDNENQEKPNIADLMAKICELEQEIKSLQTQKYEMEEKIKCEQSESSTQREDLMDKLDMVQQRLNVMESVNKELEAKMESQGEQISQDFFEINNLKDNLTNMRLVEKHMTAEKNRLLYRLKDLELNLESQMSQKSELEEKLRDKNYEIKELTEENKVFQERNHELRTTMTQKGEELSNFLREHEDHENGASMEIMTLKAKLNEMRLELDTMHEQKNKLEQQNERSQKEYVESLARMENLNAKLATQIGDQEKMIEQLNEENKQAKVVFSKLRTVQVTAERKINELAEEFRRKMEDNIKLLHQRIHVAEQLNNENKYTYKITKQRYEEEYKDIRKKIANHKDETTTYIPNGFEFITLNGLDLAIQHVEDYAARVTKMICEIKFVKDRMIEKNEEVKELIDHVNYLRELLDKKEEQELLLRENLWKLEAEVSKEGGDKLNLRKEVSQLEKKVGNLEKSVKKKDEELDNLGEKKREAIRQLCFVIDFHRDRCNYLKDMATKNRVNNIT
;
A
#
# COMPACT_ATOMS: atom_id res chain seq x y z
N MET A 1 -23.41 -59.99 36.30
CA MET A 1 -22.32 -60.98 36.50
C MET A 1 -21.26 -60.42 37.44
N TYR A 2 -21.61 -60.29 38.71
CA TYR A 2 -20.68 -60.38 39.85
C TYR A 2 -21.51 -61.04 40.97
N ALA A 3 -20.85 -61.81 41.84
CA ALA A 3 -21.52 -62.76 42.75
C ALA A 3 -21.32 -62.35 44.23
N LEU A 4 -21.76 -63.25 45.13
CA LEU A 4 -21.58 -63.22 46.60
C LEU A 4 -22.60 -62.34 47.35
N TYR A 5 -23.17 -62.74 48.50
CA TYR A 5 -23.40 -64.09 49.10
C TYR A 5 -24.29 -63.90 50.36
N ASP A 6 -24.90 -64.99 50.87
CA ASP A 6 -25.33 -65.15 52.28
C ASP A 6 -26.44 -64.19 52.84
N ARG A 7 -27.27 -64.52 53.86
CA ARG A 7 -27.55 -65.76 54.63
C ARG A 7 -28.81 -65.60 55.51
N ILE A 8 -29.47 -66.73 55.85
CA ILE A 8 -30.20 -66.97 57.13
C ILE A 8 -31.50 -66.11 57.32
N THR A 9 -32.61 -66.58 57.91
CA THR A 9 -32.85 -67.68 58.88
C THR A 9 -34.02 -68.58 58.47
N GLU A 10 -33.91 -69.89 58.74
CA GLU A 10 -35.04 -70.84 58.79
C GLU A 10 -34.82 -71.78 59.99
N GLU A 11 -35.54 -71.60 61.10
CA GLU A 11 -35.59 -72.58 62.20
C GLU A 11 -36.78 -72.33 63.16
N PHE A 12 -37.05 -73.31 64.02
CA PHE A 12 -37.98 -73.31 65.17
C PHE A 12 -39.50 -73.39 64.95
N GLU A 13 -39.93 -74.64 64.76
CA GLU A 13 -40.80 -75.40 65.68
C GLU A 13 -42.34 -75.51 65.50
N LYS A 14 -42.77 -76.79 65.60
CA LYS A 14 -44.02 -77.32 66.22
C LYS A 14 -45.39 -76.99 65.57
N SER A 15 -46.39 -77.87 65.61
CA SER A 15 -46.40 -79.35 65.78
C SER A 15 -47.80 -79.95 65.51
N VAL A 16 -47.84 -81.10 64.83
CA VAL A 16 -48.71 -82.25 65.17
C VAL A 16 -50.26 -82.04 65.23
N SER A 17 -50.90 -82.21 64.07
CA SER A 17 -51.96 -83.23 63.81
C SER A 17 -53.40 -83.15 64.39
N HIS A 18 -54.35 -83.61 63.55
CA HIS A 18 -55.65 -84.27 63.83
C HIS A 18 -56.72 -83.53 64.69
N LYS A 19 -57.99 -83.40 64.28
CA LYS A 19 -59.01 -84.37 63.77
C LYS A 19 -59.41 -85.50 64.74
N ARG A 20 -60.28 -85.17 65.71
CA ARG A 20 -61.57 -85.81 66.08
C ARG A 20 -62.17 -84.97 67.24
N LYS A 21 -63.44 -84.55 67.27
CA LYS A 21 -64.73 -85.27 67.23
C LYS A 21 -64.95 -86.25 68.40
N VAL A 22 -65.52 -85.69 69.48
CA VAL A 22 -66.46 -86.25 70.47
C VAL A 22 -66.00 -87.47 71.29
N SER A 23 -66.21 -87.34 72.61
CA SER A 23 -65.79 -88.25 73.69
C SER A 23 -66.84 -89.30 74.07
N SER A 24 -66.39 -90.52 74.31
CA SER A 24 -66.80 -91.32 75.49
C SER A 24 -65.79 -91.01 76.63
N SER A 25 -65.91 -91.47 77.88
CA SER A 25 -66.80 -92.45 78.53
C SER A 25 -66.73 -92.25 80.07
N ASP A 26 -67.54 -92.99 80.84
CA ASP A 26 -67.29 -93.36 82.25
C ASP A 26 -67.26 -92.17 83.26
N SER A 27 -67.33 -92.25 84.59
CA SER A 27 -67.86 -93.21 85.60
C SER A 27 -67.92 -92.43 86.96
N GLU A 28 -68.34 -92.90 88.13
CA GLU A 28 -68.72 -94.21 88.71
C GLU A 28 -69.70 -93.98 89.90
N SER A 29 -69.92 -94.99 90.76
CA SER A 29 -70.35 -94.92 92.18
C SER A 29 -71.81 -94.58 92.53
N GLU A 30 -72.34 -94.98 93.70
CA GLU A 30 -72.37 -96.28 94.43
C GLU A 30 -73.13 -96.10 95.77
N TYR A 31 -73.84 -97.14 96.24
CA TYR A 31 -74.31 -97.32 97.64
C TYR A 31 -75.25 -96.22 98.24
N PHE A 32 -76.10 -96.45 99.26
CA PHE A 32 -76.55 -97.64 100.00
C PHE A 32 -78.03 -97.95 99.60
N SER A 33 -78.53 -99.19 99.66
CA SER A 33 -78.92 -99.97 100.86
C SER A 33 -79.96 -99.25 101.75
N SER A 34 -80.97 -99.91 102.31
CA SER A 34 -81.17 -101.36 102.46
C SER A 34 -82.63 -101.78 102.65
N GLU A 35 -82.87 -103.08 102.39
CA GLU A 35 -83.61 -104.08 103.17
C GLU A 35 -84.82 -103.73 104.09
N GLU A 36 -85.70 -104.74 104.18
CA GLU A 36 -86.33 -105.24 105.44
C GLU A 36 -87.58 -104.55 106.03
N VAL A 37 -88.54 -105.26 106.65
CA VAL A 37 -88.77 -106.74 106.76
C VAL A 37 -90.27 -107.03 106.99
N ASP A 38 -90.60 -108.27 107.37
CA ASP A 38 -91.84 -108.68 108.05
C ASP A 38 -92.49 -107.55 108.90
N GLY A 39 -93.81 -107.37 108.89
CA GLY A 39 -94.85 -108.35 108.56
C GLY A 39 -95.73 -108.54 109.80
N TYR A 40 -96.30 -109.75 109.94
CA TYR A 40 -97.16 -110.16 111.07
C TYR A 40 -98.51 -109.38 111.19
N LYS A 41 -99.60 -109.96 111.72
CA LYS A 41 -99.82 -111.36 112.16
C LYS A 41 -101.30 -111.72 112.06
N ARG A 42 -101.55 -112.93 111.51
CA ARG A 42 -102.57 -113.91 111.96
C ARG A 42 -104.05 -113.53 111.71
N ARG A 43 -104.85 -114.45 111.17
CA ARG A 43 -105.58 -115.58 111.83
C ARG A 43 -106.61 -115.04 112.85
N SER A 44 -107.78 -115.67 113.02
CA SER A 44 -108.12 -117.09 112.79
C SER A 44 -109.33 -117.23 111.86
N GLU A 45 -109.38 -118.18 110.91
CA GLU A 45 -109.56 -119.62 111.19
C GLU A 45 -110.79 -119.79 112.12
N LYS A 46 -112.03 -119.75 111.60
CA LYS A 46 -112.76 -120.89 111.00
C LYS A 46 -112.65 -122.19 111.83
N GLU A 47 -113.56 -122.35 112.78
CA GLU A 47 -114.05 -123.62 113.37
C GLU A 47 -115.39 -123.25 114.02
N HIS A 48 -116.59 -123.76 113.69
CA HIS A 48 -117.09 -125.05 113.17
C HIS A 48 -116.95 -126.25 114.11
N TYR A 49 -117.98 -126.43 114.97
CA TYR A 49 -118.59 -127.69 115.47
C TYR A 49 -119.80 -127.23 116.36
N TYR A 50 -121.03 -127.79 116.41
CA TYR A 50 -121.61 -129.11 116.10
C TYR A 50 -121.03 -130.21 117.02
N VAL A 51 -121.73 -130.73 118.03
CA VAL A 51 -122.57 -131.97 118.03
C VAL A 51 -122.97 -132.18 119.52
N SER A 52 -124.22 -131.91 119.93
CA SER A 52 -125.35 -132.84 120.18
C SER A 52 -125.35 -133.63 121.51
N ASP A 53 -126.45 -133.49 122.25
CA ASP A 53 -127.07 -134.48 123.17
C ASP A 53 -126.25 -134.90 124.43
N PHE A 54 -126.82 -135.36 125.55
CA PHE A 54 -128.01 -136.20 125.77
C PHE A 54 -128.88 -135.77 126.98
N GLU A 55 -130.21 -135.95 126.83
CA GLU A 55 -131.20 -136.56 127.77
C GLU A 55 -131.19 -136.26 129.30
N THR A 56 -132.29 -136.26 130.07
CA THR A 56 -133.77 -136.41 129.93
C THR A 56 -134.41 -136.06 131.31
N PRO A 57 -135.73 -136.22 131.58
CA PRO A 57 -136.92 -135.96 130.77
C PRO A 57 -137.93 -135.01 131.47
N ARG A 58 -139.07 -134.74 130.82
CA ARG A 58 -140.33 -134.46 131.54
C ARG A 58 -141.08 -135.78 131.76
N GLN A 59 -141.69 -135.99 132.93
CA GLN A 59 -143.12 -136.33 132.97
C GLN A 59 -143.77 -136.02 134.34
N GLU A 60 -145.00 -136.49 134.56
CA GLU A 60 -146.07 -135.79 135.28
C GLU A 60 -146.45 -136.40 136.65
N PHE A 61 -147.53 -135.87 137.25
CA PHE A 61 -148.30 -136.45 138.36
C PHE A 61 -148.82 -137.87 137.99
N ASP A 62 -149.16 -138.80 138.91
CA ASP A 62 -150.20 -138.70 139.97
C ASP A 62 -150.02 -139.77 141.11
N LYS A 63 -151.03 -139.99 141.97
CA LYS A 63 -150.95 -140.65 143.30
C LYS A 63 -151.55 -142.07 143.47
N GLY A 64 -151.03 -142.76 144.50
CA GLY A 64 -151.65 -143.80 145.35
C GLY A 64 -150.73 -144.10 146.55
N ASP A 65 -151.10 -144.78 147.65
CA ASP A 65 -152.42 -145.16 148.21
C ASP A 65 -152.23 -145.51 149.73
N GLY A 66 -153.21 -146.11 150.42
CA GLY A 66 -153.10 -146.63 151.82
C GLY A 66 -152.31 -147.95 151.97
N THR A 67 -152.24 -148.61 153.14
CA THR A 67 -152.98 -148.47 154.41
C THR A 67 -152.13 -148.84 155.67
N TYR A 68 -152.75 -148.78 156.84
CA TYR A 68 -152.26 -149.02 158.22
C TYR A 68 -151.71 -150.44 158.51
N ASP A 69 -150.95 -150.60 159.60
CA ASP A 69 -151.41 -151.38 160.78
C ASP A 69 -150.51 -151.27 162.03
N ILE A 70 -151.07 -151.60 163.21
CA ILE A 70 -150.48 -152.20 164.45
C ILE A 70 -151.46 -152.00 165.63
N THR A 71 -151.46 -152.92 166.60
CA THR A 71 -152.38 -152.90 167.78
C THR A 71 -151.60 -153.13 169.09
N ASN A 72 -152.20 -153.82 170.08
CA ASN A 72 -151.49 -154.38 171.25
C ASN A 72 -150.71 -153.26 172.02
N VAL A 73 -149.70 -153.40 172.88
CA VAL A 73 -149.10 -154.50 173.67
C VAL A 73 -148.31 -155.62 172.93
N GLU A 74 -147.41 -155.45 171.96
CA GLU A 74 -146.66 -154.38 171.25
C GLU A 74 -146.10 -153.18 172.01
N ALA A 75 -146.92 -152.46 172.78
CA ALA A 75 -146.73 -151.07 173.26
C ALA A 75 -145.32 -150.68 173.76
N GLN A 76 -144.54 -151.61 174.31
CA GLN A 76 -143.22 -151.34 174.87
C GLN A 76 -142.04 -151.68 173.95
N LYS A 77 -142.25 -152.30 172.78
CA LYS A 77 -141.15 -152.70 171.86
C LYS A 77 -140.68 -151.58 170.91
N ALA A 78 -141.15 -150.35 171.10
CA ALA A 78 -140.92 -149.23 170.19
C ALA A 78 -139.72 -148.32 170.56
N GLU A 79 -139.27 -148.32 171.82
CA GLU A 79 -138.38 -147.25 172.33
C GLU A 79 -136.96 -147.25 171.71
N GLU A 80 -136.40 -148.41 171.33
CA GLU A 80 -134.99 -148.49 170.92
C GLU A 80 -134.72 -148.02 169.48
N GLN A 81 -135.66 -148.21 168.54
CA GLN A 81 -135.49 -147.75 167.14
C GLN A 81 -135.43 -146.21 167.03
N LEU A 82 -136.06 -145.51 167.97
CA LEU A 82 -136.19 -144.05 167.98
C LEU A 82 -134.82 -143.34 168.12
N THR A 83 -133.87 -143.95 168.83
CA THR A 83 -132.54 -143.36 169.07
C THR A 83 -131.61 -143.39 167.85
N MET A 84 -131.88 -144.26 166.87
CA MET A 84 -131.04 -144.38 165.67
C MET A 84 -131.34 -143.28 164.64
N LEU A 85 -132.63 -142.97 164.41
CA LEU A 85 -133.05 -141.90 163.49
C LEU A 85 -132.56 -140.50 163.92
N MET A 86 -132.48 -140.22 165.22
CA MET A 86 -132.09 -138.89 165.72
C MET A 86 -130.71 -138.45 165.21
N LYS A 87 -129.75 -139.38 165.04
CA LYS A 87 -128.40 -139.06 164.56
C LYS A 87 -128.31 -138.80 163.06
N GLU A 88 -129.22 -139.33 162.26
CA GLU A 88 -129.22 -139.15 160.81
C GLU A 88 -129.76 -137.77 160.42
N VAL A 89 -130.80 -137.29 161.12
CA VAL A 89 -131.34 -135.93 160.98
C VAL A 89 -130.28 -134.87 161.32
N GLU A 90 -129.47 -135.12 162.36
CA GLU A 90 -128.42 -134.20 162.81
C GLU A 90 -127.26 -134.08 161.80
N SER A 91 -127.01 -135.13 161.01
CA SER A 91 -126.07 -135.11 159.88
C SER A 91 -126.56 -134.25 158.72
N LEU A 92 -127.78 -134.51 158.23
CA LEU A 92 -128.37 -133.81 157.07
C LEU A 92 -128.61 -132.32 157.34
N SER A 93 -128.89 -131.94 158.59
CA SER A 93 -129.01 -130.54 159.02
C SER A 93 -127.73 -129.73 158.74
N LYS A 94 -126.55 -130.36 158.87
CA LYS A 94 -125.26 -129.70 158.68
C LYS A 94 -124.91 -129.48 157.22
N GLN A 95 -125.08 -130.50 156.37
CA GLN A 95 -124.79 -130.43 154.93
C GLN A 95 -125.67 -129.38 154.20
N LYS A 96 -126.86 -129.09 154.72
CA LYS A 96 -127.73 -128.00 154.24
C LYS A 96 -127.20 -126.59 154.57
N GLY A 97 -126.36 -126.45 155.59
CA GLY A 97 -125.74 -125.17 155.95
C GLY A 97 -124.65 -124.76 154.95
N ASP A 98 -123.71 -125.68 154.70
CA ASP A 98 -122.51 -125.41 153.90
C ASP A 98 -122.86 -125.00 152.45
N LEU A 99 -123.81 -125.72 151.82
CA LEU A 99 -124.31 -125.41 150.47
C LEU A 99 -125.01 -124.05 150.37
N LYS A 100 -125.50 -123.46 151.47
CA LYS A 100 -126.13 -122.13 151.43
C LYS A 100 -125.09 -121.01 151.29
N GLN A 101 -123.92 -121.16 151.91
CA GLN A 101 -122.87 -120.13 151.86
C GLN A 101 -122.18 -120.07 150.49
N GLU A 102 -122.03 -121.22 149.81
CA GLU A 102 -121.49 -121.29 148.44
C GLU A 102 -122.34 -120.47 147.45
N VAL A 103 -123.68 -120.57 147.53
CA VAL A 103 -124.60 -119.81 146.66
C VAL A 103 -124.53 -118.30 146.94
N GLU A 104 -124.37 -117.88 148.20
CA GLU A 104 -124.22 -116.47 148.55
C GLU A 104 -122.91 -115.88 148.01
N HIS A 105 -121.81 -116.65 147.97
CA HIS A 105 -120.54 -116.23 147.36
C HIS A 105 -120.65 -116.03 145.84
N GLN A 106 -121.11 -117.05 145.10
CA GLN A 106 -121.22 -116.98 143.63
C GLN A 106 -122.15 -115.86 143.15
N THR A 107 -123.20 -115.54 143.94
CA THR A 107 -124.11 -114.43 143.63
C THR A 107 -123.41 -113.06 143.65
N HIS A 108 -122.40 -112.85 144.49
CA HIS A 108 -121.66 -111.59 144.56
C HIS A 108 -120.64 -111.41 143.41
N GLU A 109 -120.02 -112.49 142.96
CA GLU A 109 -119.05 -112.45 141.86
C GLU A 109 -119.69 -112.06 140.52
N VAL A 110 -120.88 -112.61 140.22
CA VAL A 110 -121.66 -112.25 139.02
C VAL A 110 -122.04 -110.77 139.00
N THR A 111 -122.40 -110.18 140.15
CA THR A 111 -122.72 -108.75 140.22
C THR A 111 -121.51 -107.83 139.99
N HIS A 112 -120.31 -108.26 140.36
CA HIS A 112 -119.07 -107.50 140.13
C HIS A 112 -118.62 -107.53 138.66
N LEU A 113 -118.82 -108.65 137.97
CA LEU A 113 -118.54 -108.75 136.52
C LEU A 113 -119.52 -107.92 135.67
N ALA A 114 -120.77 -107.78 136.10
CA ALA A 114 -121.77 -106.99 135.40
C ALA A 114 -121.38 -105.50 135.31
N SER A 115 -120.94 -104.88 136.41
CA SER A 115 -120.53 -103.46 136.42
C SER A 115 -119.27 -103.18 135.59
N LYS A 116 -118.37 -104.16 135.46
CA LYS A 116 -117.12 -103.97 134.70
C LYS A 116 -117.33 -104.01 133.18
N ASN A 117 -118.37 -104.70 132.72
CA ASN A 117 -118.78 -104.68 131.30
C ASN A 117 -119.49 -103.36 130.90
N THR A 118 -120.04 -102.60 131.85
CA THR A 118 -120.58 -101.26 131.53
C THR A 118 -119.47 -100.23 131.31
N GLU A 119 -118.43 -100.20 132.16
CA GLU A 119 -117.30 -99.26 131.99
C GLU A 119 -116.58 -99.44 130.63
N LEU A 120 -116.33 -100.68 130.21
CA LEU A 120 -115.66 -100.97 128.93
C LEU A 120 -116.48 -100.57 127.69
N ASN A 121 -117.81 -100.51 127.77
CA ASN A 121 -118.64 -100.06 126.64
C ASN A 121 -118.62 -98.54 126.47
N ASP A 122 -118.54 -97.78 127.56
CA ASP A 122 -118.44 -96.32 127.50
C ASP A 122 -117.07 -95.89 126.92
N GLU A 123 -115.99 -96.58 127.30
CA GLU A 123 -114.63 -96.33 126.78
C GLU A 123 -114.50 -96.60 125.26
N ILE A 124 -115.23 -97.58 124.73
CA ILE A 124 -115.27 -97.88 123.27
C ILE A 124 -115.97 -96.77 122.48
N LEU A 125 -117.02 -96.15 123.03
CA LEU A 125 -117.76 -95.07 122.37
C LEU A 125 -116.93 -93.78 122.23
N GLU A 126 -116.04 -93.49 123.17
CA GLU A 126 -115.16 -92.31 123.08
C GLU A 126 -114.06 -92.48 122.01
N LEU A 127 -113.54 -93.70 121.84
CA LEU A 127 -112.54 -94.02 120.81
C LEU A 127 -113.10 -93.92 119.37
N ASP A 128 -114.32 -94.38 119.11
CA ASP A 128 -114.93 -94.30 117.77
C ASP A 128 -115.19 -92.83 117.34
N LEU A 129 -115.50 -91.98 118.32
CA LEU A 129 -115.68 -90.53 118.14
C LEU A 129 -114.35 -89.82 117.80
N LEU A 130 -113.25 -90.24 118.42
CA LEU A 130 -111.90 -89.77 118.08
C LEU A 130 -111.46 -90.22 116.68
N LEU A 131 -111.67 -91.49 116.32
CA LEU A 131 -111.25 -92.04 115.02
C LEU A 131 -111.92 -91.34 113.84
N LYS A 132 -113.20 -90.95 114.00
CA LYS A 132 -113.92 -90.14 113.01
C LYS A 132 -113.28 -88.75 112.82
N LYS A 133 -112.86 -88.10 113.91
CA LYS A 133 -112.22 -86.79 113.88
C LYS A 133 -110.83 -86.77 113.22
N GLU A 134 -110.05 -87.85 113.33
CA GLU A 134 -108.81 -87.98 112.55
C GLU A 134 -109.08 -88.22 111.06
N LYS A 135 -110.11 -89.01 110.72
CA LYS A 135 -110.47 -89.28 109.32
C LYS A 135 -110.80 -88.01 108.53
N ASP A 136 -111.51 -87.07 109.15
CA ASP A 136 -111.86 -85.80 108.51
C ASP A 136 -110.59 -84.96 108.20
N LYS A 137 -109.59 -84.92 109.10
CA LYS A 137 -108.32 -84.22 108.87
C LYS A 137 -107.50 -84.79 107.71
N VAL A 138 -107.53 -86.10 107.51
CA VAL A 138 -106.80 -86.75 106.39
C VAL A 138 -107.36 -86.26 105.06
N PHE A 139 -108.68 -86.08 104.98
CA PHE A 139 -109.36 -85.51 103.81
C PHE A 139 -108.95 -84.05 103.54
N ASP A 140 -108.84 -83.23 104.59
CA ASP A 140 -108.37 -81.83 104.47
C ASP A 140 -106.91 -81.74 103.96
N LEU A 141 -106.04 -82.67 104.38
CA LEU A 141 -104.64 -82.73 103.93
C LEU A 141 -104.50 -83.24 102.49
N GLU A 142 -105.30 -84.23 102.10
CA GLU A 142 -105.32 -84.76 100.73
C GLU A 142 -105.81 -83.70 99.71
N ALA A 143 -106.73 -82.82 100.13
CA ALA A 143 -107.12 -81.64 99.35
C ALA A 143 -105.96 -80.63 99.19
N GLN A 144 -105.30 -80.24 100.29
CA GLN A 144 -104.18 -79.29 100.24
C GLN A 144 -103.00 -79.77 99.38
N LEU A 145 -102.74 -81.08 99.35
CA LEU A 145 -101.65 -81.65 98.55
C LEU A 145 -101.95 -81.57 97.04
N ASN A 146 -103.20 -81.81 96.64
CA ASN A 146 -103.66 -81.61 95.26
C ASN A 146 -103.59 -80.14 94.83
N ASP A 147 -103.98 -79.19 95.69
CA ASP A 147 -103.91 -77.76 95.37
C ASP A 147 -102.46 -77.28 95.16
N ASN A 148 -101.50 -77.78 95.95
CA ASN A 148 -100.07 -77.50 95.72
C ASN A 148 -99.55 -78.10 94.40
N GLU A 149 -99.89 -79.36 94.07
CA GLU A 149 -99.45 -79.97 92.81
C GLU A 149 -100.02 -79.23 91.59
N ASN A 150 -101.25 -78.72 91.69
CA ASN A 150 -101.88 -77.89 90.65
C ASN A 150 -101.30 -76.47 90.56
N GLN A 151 -100.71 -75.93 91.63
CA GLN A 151 -100.03 -74.62 91.62
C GLN A 151 -98.58 -74.68 91.14
N GLU A 152 -97.82 -75.73 91.43
CA GLU A 152 -96.40 -75.80 91.03
C GLU A 152 -96.19 -76.35 89.60
N LYS A 153 -97.10 -77.19 89.07
CA LYS A 153 -97.05 -77.61 87.66
C LYS A 153 -96.96 -76.45 86.65
N PRO A 154 -97.79 -75.39 86.72
CA PRO A 154 -97.66 -74.26 85.80
C PRO A 154 -96.35 -73.48 86.02
N ASN A 155 -95.87 -73.28 87.25
CA ASN A 155 -94.57 -72.63 87.50
C ASN A 155 -93.41 -73.36 86.80
N ILE A 156 -93.38 -74.68 86.88
CA ILE A 156 -92.35 -75.53 86.25
C ILE A 156 -92.45 -75.47 84.72
N ALA A 157 -93.68 -75.41 84.16
CA ALA A 157 -93.88 -75.22 82.72
C ALA A 157 -93.41 -73.83 82.24
N ASP A 158 -93.71 -72.77 83.00
CA ASP A 158 -93.30 -71.39 82.71
C ASP A 158 -91.78 -71.21 82.75
N LEU A 159 -91.10 -71.92 83.66
CA LEU A 159 -89.64 -71.96 83.73
C LEU A 159 -89.02 -72.73 82.56
N MET A 160 -89.61 -73.86 82.13
CA MET A 160 -89.16 -74.54 80.91
C MET A 160 -89.35 -73.69 79.66
N ALA A 161 -90.47 -72.95 79.54
CA ALA A 161 -90.70 -72.02 78.43
C ALA A 161 -89.59 -70.95 78.37
N LYS A 162 -89.28 -70.30 79.50
CA LYS A 162 -88.21 -69.30 79.60
C LYS A 162 -86.82 -69.87 79.29
N ILE A 163 -86.54 -71.13 79.67
CA ILE A 163 -85.28 -71.80 79.30
C ILE A 163 -85.22 -72.00 77.77
N CYS A 164 -86.31 -72.45 77.14
CA CYS A 164 -86.37 -72.59 75.68
C CYS A 164 -86.27 -71.25 74.92
N GLU A 165 -86.81 -70.16 75.47
CA GLU A 165 -86.66 -68.80 74.92
C GLU A 165 -85.21 -68.32 75.01
N LEU A 166 -84.59 -68.40 76.20
CA LEU A 166 -83.19 -68.02 76.42
C LEU A 166 -82.22 -68.87 75.58
N GLU A 167 -82.51 -70.16 75.38
CA GLU A 167 -81.75 -71.01 74.46
C GLU A 167 -81.83 -70.53 73.01
N GLN A 168 -82.99 -70.04 72.56
CA GLN A 168 -83.14 -69.47 71.21
C GLN A 168 -82.46 -68.11 71.09
N GLU A 169 -82.54 -67.27 72.12
CA GLU A 169 -81.82 -66.00 72.17
C GLU A 169 -80.30 -66.20 72.11
N ILE A 170 -79.76 -67.15 72.90
CA ILE A 170 -78.33 -67.50 72.87
C ILE A 170 -77.91 -67.98 71.47
N LYS A 171 -78.72 -68.83 70.81
CA LYS A 171 -78.44 -69.30 69.44
C LYS A 171 -78.49 -68.14 68.43
N SER A 172 -79.45 -67.23 68.56
CA SER A 172 -79.56 -66.02 67.72
C SER A 172 -78.36 -65.09 67.90
N LEU A 173 -77.97 -64.79 69.14
CA LEU A 173 -76.81 -63.95 69.48
C LEU A 173 -75.49 -64.59 69.02
N GLN A 174 -75.36 -65.92 69.08
CA GLN A 174 -74.21 -66.63 68.51
C GLN A 174 -74.15 -66.51 66.98
N THR A 175 -75.28 -66.60 66.27
CA THR A 175 -75.34 -66.36 64.83
C THR A 175 -74.99 -64.91 64.47
N GLN A 176 -75.60 -63.93 65.15
CA GLN A 176 -75.30 -62.51 64.95
C GLN A 176 -73.84 -62.19 65.25
N LYS A 177 -73.27 -62.78 66.31
CA LYS A 177 -71.85 -62.66 66.63
C LYS A 177 -70.98 -63.16 65.47
N TYR A 178 -71.25 -64.36 64.95
CA TYR A 178 -70.47 -64.93 63.85
C TYR A 178 -70.57 -64.09 62.56
N GLU A 179 -71.76 -63.59 62.23
CA GLU A 179 -71.94 -62.65 61.11
C GLU A 179 -71.16 -61.35 61.30
N MET A 180 -71.10 -60.81 62.52
CA MET A 180 -70.35 -59.58 62.81
C MET A 180 -68.83 -59.82 62.82
N GLU A 181 -68.36 -60.95 63.35
CA GLU A 181 -66.94 -61.34 63.30
C GLU A 181 -66.47 -61.52 61.85
N GLU A 182 -67.27 -62.15 60.99
CA GLU A 182 -66.91 -62.33 59.57
C GLU A 182 -67.03 -61.01 58.77
N LYS A 183 -68.01 -60.14 59.06
CA LYS A 183 -68.08 -58.77 58.48
C LYS A 183 -66.84 -57.95 58.84
N ILE A 184 -66.46 -57.90 60.13
CA ILE A 184 -65.26 -57.20 60.60
C ILE A 184 -64.00 -57.76 59.91
N LYS A 185 -63.92 -59.08 59.71
CA LYS A 185 -62.82 -59.74 59.02
C LYS A 185 -62.79 -59.42 57.52
N CYS A 186 -63.94 -59.33 56.84
CA CYS A 186 -64.03 -58.82 55.47
C CYS A 186 -63.59 -57.36 55.37
N GLU A 187 -64.11 -56.47 56.21
CA GLU A 187 -63.75 -55.04 56.26
C GLU A 187 -62.26 -54.83 56.59
N GLN A 188 -61.67 -55.66 57.46
CA GLN A 188 -60.22 -55.67 57.72
C GLN A 188 -59.43 -56.12 56.49
N SER A 189 -59.88 -57.15 55.77
CA SER A 189 -59.21 -57.58 54.54
C SER A 189 -59.30 -56.55 53.42
N GLU A 190 -60.44 -55.87 53.27
CA GLU A 190 -60.65 -54.84 52.24
C GLU A 190 -59.89 -53.55 52.57
N SER A 191 -59.92 -53.10 53.83
CA SER A 191 -59.10 -51.96 54.25
C SER A 191 -57.60 -52.26 54.22
N SER A 192 -57.18 -53.53 54.37
CA SER A 192 -55.80 -53.94 54.16
C SER A 192 -55.39 -53.87 52.68
N THR A 193 -56.19 -54.38 51.75
CA THR A 193 -55.86 -54.31 50.31
C THR A 193 -55.93 -52.88 49.77
N GLN A 194 -56.87 -52.05 50.24
CA GLN A 194 -56.88 -50.61 49.95
C GLN A 194 -55.64 -49.90 50.49
N ARG A 195 -55.11 -50.30 51.66
CA ARG A 195 -53.87 -49.77 52.22
C ARG A 195 -52.64 -50.18 51.41
N GLU A 196 -52.62 -51.40 50.90
CA GLU A 196 -51.55 -51.96 50.06
C GLU A 196 -51.51 -51.25 48.69
N ASP A 197 -52.65 -51.11 48.01
CA ASP A 197 -52.80 -50.33 46.77
C ASP A 197 -52.45 -48.83 46.94
N LEU A 198 -52.73 -48.24 48.11
CA LEU A 198 -52.27 -46.89 48.45
C LEU A 198 -50.76 -46.82 48.72
N MET A 199 -50.15 -47.88 49.25
CA MET A 199 -48.70 -47.97 49.47
C MET A 199 -47.96 -48.09 48.13
N ASP A 200 -48.42 -48.98 47.23
CA ASP A 200 -47.89 -49.11 45.86
C ASP A 200 -47.97 -47.78 45.08
N LYS A 201 -49.07 -47.03 45.26
CA LYS A 201 -49.22 -45.69 44.67
C LYS A 201 -48.26 -44.67 45.28
N LEU A 202 -48.02 -44.73 46.60
CA LEU A 202 -47.05 -43.86 47.26
C LEU A 202 -45.63 -44.15 46.78
N ASP A 203 -45.23 -45.42 46.71
CA ASP A 203 -43.91 -45.84 46.23
C ASP A 203 -43.70 -45.50 44.75
N MET A 204 -44.72 -45.69 43.89
CA MET A 204 -44.69 -45.23 42.50
C MET A 204 -44.51 -43.71 42.41
N VAL A 205 -45.20 -42.92 43.26
CA VAL A 205 -45.06 -41.46 43.28
C VAL A 205 -43.66 -41.05 43.77
N GLN A 206 -43.13 -41.71 44.80
CA GLN A 206 -41.78 -41.45 45.31
C GLN A 206 -40.71 -41.80 44.26
N GLN A 207 -40.84 -42.91 43.54
CA GLN A 207 -39.95 -43.25 42.43
C GLN A 207 -40.00 -42.19 41.32
N ARG A 208 -41.20 -41.72 40.93
CA ARG A 208 -41.36 -40.66 39.93
C ARG A 208 -40.79 -39.32 40.39
N LEU A 209 -40.90 -38.99 41.68
CA LEU A 209 -40.28 -37.81 42.28
C LEU A 209 -38.75 -37.91 42.24
N ASN A 210 -38.17 -39.05 42.63
CA ASN A 210 -36.72 -39.28 42.59
C ASN A 210 -36.15 -39.14 41.17
N VAL A 211 -36.85 -39.68 40.16
CA VAL A 211 -36.47 -39.53 38.74
C VAL A 211 -36.56 -38.07 38.29
N MET A 212 -37.63 -37.36 38.69
CA MET A 212 -37.78 -35.93 38.37
C MET A 212 -36.69 -35.08 39.02
N GLU A 213 -36.28 -35.38 40.25
CA GLU A 213 -35.13 -34.75 40.89
C GLU A 213 -33.82 -34.98 40.14
N SER A 214 -33.56 -36.21 39.66
CA SER A 214 -32.34 -36.48 38.87
C SER A 214 -32.32 -35.72 37.54
N VAL A 215 -33.47 -35.64 36.85
CA VAL A 215 -33.60 -34.88 35.59
C VAL A 215 -33.46 -33.37 35.83
N ASN A 216 -34.01 -32.85 36.93
CA ASN A 216 -33.84 -31.44 37.29
C ASN A 216 -32.36 -31.11 37.57
N LYS A 217 -31.64 -31.97 38.33
CA LYS A 217 -30.20 -31.79 38.62
C LYS A 217 -29.34 -31.86 37.34
N GLU A 218 -29.69 -32.73 36.39
CA GLU A 218 -29.03 -32.80 35.08
C GLU A 218 -29.28 -31.54 34.23
N LEU A 219 -30.52 -31.04 34.21
CA LEU A 219 -30.89 -29.79 33.51
C LEU A 219 -30.21 -28.57 34.14
N GLU A 220 -30.10 -28.51 35.47
CA GLU A 220 -29.48 -27.40 36.20
C GLU A 220 -27.98 -27.33 35.91
N ALA A 221 -27.24 -28.44 36.01
CA ALA A 221 -25.83 -28.53 35.63
C ALA A 221 -25.61 -28.23 34.12
N LYS A 222 -26.57 -28.57 33.26
CA LYS A 222 -26.53 -28.23 31.84
C LYS A 222 -26.75 -26.73 31.59
N MET A 223 -27.62 -26.06 32.34
CA MET A 223 -27.77 -24.61 32.26
C MET A 223 -26.54 -23.88 32.80
N GLU A 224 -25.94 -24.38 33.88
CA GLU A 224 -24.73 -23.81 34.48
C GLU A 224 -23.54 -23.85 33.50
N SER A 225 -23.23 -25.03 32.95
CA SER A 225 -22.18 -25.19 31.93
C SER A 225 -22.46 -24.42 30.62
N GLN A 226 -23.73 -24.25 30.23
CA GLN A 226 -24.08 -23.34 29.13
C GLN A 226 -23.88 -21.86 29.49
N GLY A 227 -24.13 -21.45 30.74
CA GLY A 227 -23.83 -20.12 31.25
C GLY A 227 -22.34 -19.80 31.33
N GLU A 228 -21.53 -20.79 31.71
CA GLU A 228 -20.06 -20.70 31.66
C GLU A 228 -19.56 -20.52 30.21
N GLN A 229 -20.03 -21.35 29.26
CA GLN A 229 -19.66 -21.22 27.85
C GLN A 229 -20.06 -19.85 27.27
N ILE A 230 -21.28 -19.38 27.53
CA ILE A 230 -21.73 -18.04 27.10
C ILE A 230 -20.85 -16.94 27.69
N SER A 231 -20.37 -17.11 28.92
CA SER A 231 -19.46 -16.16 29.58
C SER A 231 -18.06 -16.17 28.95
N GLN A 232 -17.54 -17.34 28.57
CA GLN A 232 -16.29 -17.45 27.81
C GLN A 232 -16.43 -16.84 26.40
N ASP A 233 -17.47 -17.20 25.64
CA ASP A 233 -17.75 -16.66 24.31
C ASP A 233 -17.84 -15.13 24.36
N PHE A 234 -18.50 -14.57 25.39
CA PHE A 234 -18.60 -13.13 25.60
C PHE A 234 -17.25 -12.47 25.91
N PHE A 235 -16.37 -13.14 26.65
CA PHE A 235 -14.99 -12.66 26.89
C PHE A 235 -14.16 -12.67 25.60
N GLU A 236 -14.21 -13.74 24.81
CA GLU A 236 -13.54 -13.83 23.52
C GLU A 236 -14.05 -12.78 22.52
N ILE A 237 -15.37 -12.57 22.43
CA ILE A 237 -15.99 -11.52 21.61
C ILE A 237 -15.48 -10.11 22.00
N ASN A 238 -15.35 -9.81 23.29
CA ASN A 238 -14.83 -8.51 23.73
C ASN A 238 -13.32 -8.36 23.44
N ASN A 239 -12.50 -9.39 23.66
CA ASN A 239 -11.08 -9.36 23.29
C ASN A 239 -10.89 -9.17 21.77
N LEU A 240 -11.68 -9.86 20.94
CA LEU A 240 -11.65 -9.70 19.47
C LEU A 240 -12.10 -8.31 19.04
N LYS A 241 -13.14 -7.75 19.68
CA LYS A 241 -13.63 -6.38 19.46
C LYS A 241 -12.57 -5.34 19.81
N ASP A 242 -11.88 -5.48 20.95
CA ASP A 242 -10.85 -4.53 21.37
C ASP A 242 -9.62 -4.63 20.45
N ASN A 243 -9.20 -5.85 20.07
CA ASN A 243 -8.18 -6.08 19.03
C ASN A 243 -8.57 -5.44 17.68
N LEU A 244 -9.84 -5.52 17.27
CA LEU A 244 -10.33 -4.82 16.06
C LEU A 244 -10.28 -3.29 16.20
N THR A 245 -10.51 -2.72 17.40
CA THR A 245 -10.32 -1.28 17.61
C THR A 245 -8.85 -0.87 17.56
N ASN A 246 -7.96 -1.65 18.16
CA ASN A 246 -6.50 -1.42 18.12
C ASN A 246 -5.96 -1.52 16.68
N MET A 247 -6.35 -2.55 15.91
CA MET A 247 -5.97 -2.69 14.51
C MET A 247 -6.47 -1.51 13.66
N ARG A 248 -7.69 -1.00 13.91
CA ARG A 248 -8.23 0.19 13.24
C ARG A 248 -7.50 1.49 13.63
N LEU A 249 -6.92 1.57 14.84
CA LEU A 249 -6.06 2.70 15.23
C LEU A 249 -4.70 2.63 14.52
N VAL A 250 -4.11 1.44 14.40
CA VAL A 250 -2.88 1.21 13.62
C VAL A 250 -3.10 1.52 12.14
N GLU A 251 -4.20 1.07 11.54
CA GLU A 251 -4.57 1.39 10.15
C GLU A 251 -4.69 2.91 9.93
N LYS A 252 -5.29 3.64 10.87
CA LYS A 252 -5.36 5.11 10.83
C LYS A 252 -3.98 5.78 10.95
N HIS A 253 -3.09 5.26 11.80
CA HIS A 253 -1.72 5.76 11.87
C HIS A 253 -0.97 5.53 10.55
N MET A 254 -0.97 4.29 10.06
CA MET A 254 -0.28 3.92 8.81
C MET A 254 -0.80 4.67 7.59
N THR A 255 -2.10 4.97 7.52
CA THR A 255 -2.67 5.79 6.42
C THR A 255 -2.30 7.27 6.54
N ALA A 256 -2.26 7.84 7.75
CA ALA A 256 -1.75 9.19 7.97
C ALA A 256 -0.25 9.31 7.64
N GLU A 257 0.55 8.32 8.03
CA GLU A 257 1.98 8.25 7.73
C GLU A 257 2.26 8.04 6.23
N LYS A 258 1.51 7.15 5.56
CA LYS A 258 1.54 7.01 4.09
C LYS A 258 1.26 8.33 3.40
N ASN A 259 0.26 9.09 3.85
CA ASN A 259 -0.05 10.40 3.28
C ASN A 259 1.09 11.40 3.51
N ARG A 260 1.70 11.45 4.70
CA ARG A 260 2.87 12.28 5.00
C ARG A 260 4.07 11.95 4.10
N LEU A 261 4.33 10.67 3.86
CA LEU A 261 5.39 10.22 2.95
C LEU A 261 5.07 10.56 1.49
N LEU A 262 3.81 10.44 1.07
CA LEU A 262 3.36 10.80 -0.28
C LEU A 262 3.51 12.31 -0.57
N TYR A 263 3.20 13.17 0.40
CA TYR A 263 3.50 14.61 0.30
C TYR A 263 5.01 14.87 0.16
N ARG A 264 5.86 14.19 0.94
CA ARG A 264 7.31 14.34 0.84
C ARG A 264 7.89 13.79 -0.48
N LEU A 265 7.30 12.75 -1.04
CA LEU A 265 7.68 12.25 -2.37
C LEU A 265 7.38 13.29 -3.46
N LYS A 266 6.19 13.91 -3.45
CA LYS A 266 5.83 14.99 -4.39
C LYS A 266 6.72 16.23 -4.27
N ASP A 267 7.09 16.60 -3.05
CA ASP A 267 8.06 17.68 -2.80
C ASP A 267 9.44 17.34 -3.40
N LEU A 268 9.94 16.13 -3.18
CA LEU A 268 11.21 15.67 -3.78
C LEU A 268 11.14 15.55 -5.31
N GLU A 269 10.01 15.13 -5.87
CA GLU A 269 9.73 15.04 -7.31
C GLU A 269 9.78 16.43 -7.98
N LEU A 270 9.13 17.44 -7.39
CA LEU A 270 9.21 18.84 -7.86
C LEU A 270 10.63 19.42 -7.73
N ASN A 271 11.36 19.08 -6.65
CA ASN A 271 12.75 19.50 -6.48
C ASN A 271 13.69 18.84 -7.51
N LEU A 272 13.46 17.57 -7.87
CA LEU A 272 14.20 16.88 -8.93
C LEU A 272 13.94 17.49 -10.31
N GLU A 273 12.68 17.80 -10.64
CA GLU A 273 12.33 18.44 -11.92
C GLU A 273 12.98 19.84 -12.06
N SER A 274 13.00 20.60 -10.97
CA SER A 274 13.72 21.89 -10.89
C SER A 274 15.23 21.73 -11.09
N GLN A 275 15.86 20.71 -10.48
CA GLN A 275 17.29 20.42 -10.68
C GLN A 275 17.60 19.90 -12.08
N MET A 276 16.72 19.10 -12.69
CA MET A 276 16.87 18.65 -14.08
C MET A 276 16.77 19.83 -15.06
N SER A 277 15.84 20.77 -14.81
CA SER A 277 15.72 22.01 -15.58
C SER A 277 17.00 22.86 -15.48
N GLN A 278 17.50 23.11 -14.26
CA GLN A 278 18.75 23.86 -14.02
C GLN A 278 19.96 23.16 -14.64
N LYS A 279 20.04 21.83 -14.56
CA LYS A 279 21.09 21.03 -15.18
C LYS A 279 21.08 21.20 -16.71
N SER A 280 19.91 21.12 -17.35
CA SER A 280 19.77 21.31 -18.80
C SER A 280 20.26 22.69 -19.24
N GLU A 281 19.88 23.74 -18.50
CA GLU A 281 20.29 25.12 -18.75
C GLU A 281 21.81 25.33 -18.58
N LEU A 282 22.44 24.63 -17.62
CA LEU A 282 23.89 24.63 -17.43
C LEU A 282 24.63 23.83 -18.52
N GLU A 283 24.10 22.69 -18.93
CA GLU A 283 24.63 21.91 -20.06
C GLU A 283 24.52 22.67 -21.38
N GLU A 284 23.49 23.51 -21.56
CA GLU A 284 23.35 24.41 -22.71
C GLU A 284 24.43 25.50 -22.72
N LYS A 285 24.57 26.24 -21.63
CA LYS A 285 25.64 27.25 -21.48
C LYS A 285 27.04 26.65 -21.65
N LEU A 286 27.24 25.39 -21.27
CA LEU A 286 28.48 24.65 -21.45
C LEU A 286 28.69 24.20 -22.91
N ARG A 287 27.62 23.85 -23.65
CA ARG A 287 27.68 23.65 -25.11
C ARG A 287 28.09 24.95 -25.80
N ASP A 288 27.41 26.06 -25.50
CA ASP A 288 27.68 27.37 -26.11
C ASP A 288 29.13 27.81 -25.89
N LYS A 289 29.62 27.73 -24.64
CA LYS A 289 31.03 28.05 -24.34
C LYS A 289 32.02 27.08 -24.99
N ASN A 290 31.66 25.82 -25.23
CA ASN A 290 32.48 24.91 -26.02
C ASN A 290 32.48 25.23 -27.53
N TYR A 291 31.46 25.90 -28.08
CA TYR A 291 31.50 26.44 -29.44
C TYR A 291 32.38 27.68 -29.51
N GLU A 292 32.20 28.64 -28.60
CA GLU A 292 33.04 29.85 -28.48
C GLU A 292 34.53 29.51 -28.31
N ILE A 293 34.86 28.51 -27.47
CA ILE A 293 36.24 28.01 -27.32
C ILE A 293 36.76 27.41 -28.63
N LYS A 294 35.95 26.66 -29.39
CA LYS A 294 36.38 26.08 -30.67
C LYS A 294 36.70 27.16 -31.71
N GLU A 295 35.82 28.14 -31.86
CA GLU A 295 36.04 29.29 -32.75
C GLU A 295 37.32 30.03 -32.39
N LEU A 296 37.51 30.37 -31.10
CA LEU A 296 38.73 31.01 -30.60
C LEU A 296 39.99 30.14 -30.80
N THR A 297 39.91 28.81 -30.70
CA THR A 297 41.07 27.95 -30.98
C THR A 297 41.46 27.91 -32.45
N GLU A 298 40.50 27.93 -33.37
CA GLU A 298 40.77 27.95 -34.81
C GLU A 298 41.26 29.34 -35.25
N GLU A 299 40.69 30.43 -34.70
CA GLU A 299 41.21 31.78 -34.91
C GLU A 299 42.67 31.93 -34.41
N ASN A 300 42.97 31.39 -33.22
CA ASN A 300 44.35 31.37 -32.69
C ASN A 300 45.29 30.54 -33.59
N LYS A 301 44.81 29.44 -34.18
CA LYS A 301 45.59 28.63 -35.13
C LYS A 301 45.89 29.42 -36.42
N VAL A 302 44.90 30.09 -37.00
CA VAL A 302 45.11 30.99 -38.16
C VAL A 302 46.07 32.14 -37.82
N PHE A 303 45.99 32.71 -36.61
CA PHE A 303 46.99 33.68 -36.16
C PHE A 303 48.39 33.09 -35.98
N GLN A 304 48.52 31.84 -35.50
CA GLN A 304 49.83 31.17 -35.38
C GLN A 304 50.45 30.87 -36.76
N GLU A 305 49.65 30.40 -37.72
CA GLU A 305 50.04 30.18 -39.11
C GLU A 305 50.52 31.48 -39.76
N ARG A 306 49.73 32.55 -39.67
CA ARG A 306 50.12 33.89 -40.16
C ARG A 306 51.35 34.46 -39.46
N ASN A 307 51.52 34.23 -38.16
CA ASN A 307 52.75 34.60 -37.46
C ASN A 307 53.95 33.73 -37.89
N HIS A 308 53.75 32.49 -38.33
CA HIS A 308 54.81 31.68 -38.90
C HIS A 308 55.24 32.21 -40.28
N GLU A 309 54.28 32.52 -41.16
CA GLU A 309 54.51 33.17 -42.46
C GLU A 309 55.22 34.52 -42.34
N LEU A 310 54.80 35.38 -41.40
CA LEU A 310 55.48 36.65 -41.13
C LEU A 310 56.91 36.46 -40.62
N ARG A 311 57.19 35.37 -39.89
CA ARG A 311 58.56 35.03 -39.45
C ARG A 311 59.42 34.47 -40.58
N THR A 312 58.90 33.58 -41.42
CA THR A 312 59.67 33.05 -42.57
C THR A 312 59.97 34.14 -43.59
N THR A 313 59.01 35.00 -43.92
CA THR A 313 59.22 36.16 -44.81
C THR A 313 60.18 37.20 -44.20
N MET A 314 60.13 37.46 -42.89
CA MET A 314 61.09 38.35 -42.24
C MET A 314 62.51 37.76 -42.22
N THR A 315 62.67 36.45 -42.01
CA THR A 315 63.98 35.77 -42.15
C THR A 315 64.50 35.87 -43.58
N GLN A 316 63.68 35.58 -44.58
CA GLN A 316 64.04 35.72 -46.01
C GLN A 316 64.47 37.15 -46.36
N LYS A 317 63.78 38.17 -45.85
CA LYS A 317 64.21 39.57 -46.03
C LYS A 317 65.49 39.92 -45.26
N GLY A 318 65.75 39.31 -44.11
CA GLY A 318 67.03 39.40 -43.43
C GLY A 318 68.18 38.79 -44.25
N GLU A 319 67.94 37.65 -44.89
CA GLU A 319 68.89 36.97 -45.78
C GLU A 319 69.13 37.77 -47.07
N GLU A 320 68.08 38.29 -47.72
CA GLU A 320 68.18 39.21 -48.87
C GLU A 320 69.02 40.45 -48.53
N LEU A 321 68.74 41.12 -47.40
CA LEU A 321 69.50 42.29 -46.96
C LEU A 321 70.96 41.94 -46.61
N SER A 322 71.21 40.76 -46.02
CA SER A 322 72.58 40.30 -45.72
C SER A 322 73.36 39.98 -47.00
N ASN A 323 72.71 39.43 -48.01
CA ASN A 323 73.31 39.21 -49.33
C ASN A 323 73.62 40.54 -50.03
N PHE A 324 72.68 41.49 -50.02
CA PHE A 324 72.87 42.82 -50.61
C PHE A 324 73.97 43.64 -49.91
N LEU A 325 74.08 43.54 -48.57
CA LEU A 325 75.17 44.17 -47.81
C LEU A 325 76.54 43.57 -48.17
N ARG A 326 76.64 42.24 -48.30
CA ARG A 326 77.88 41.60 -48.76
C ARG A 326 78.21 41.99 -50.20
N GLU A 327 77.22 42.04 -51.10
CA GLU A 327 77.42 42.51 -52.47
C GLU A 327 77.90 43.97 -52.51
N HIS A 328 77.35 44.85 -51.66
CA HIS A 328 77.86 46.22 -51.53
C HIS A 328 79.29 46.26 -50.99
N GLU A 329 79.62 45.47 -49.97
CA GLU A 329 80.98 45.35 -49.43
C GLU A 329 81.97 44.83 -50.49
N ASP A 330 81.59 43.83 -51.28
CA ASP A 330 82.40 43.34 -52.40
C ASP A 330 82.60 44.41 -53.50
N HIS A 331 81.57 45.19 -53.82
CA HIS A 331 81.68 46.33 -54.76
C HIS A 331 82.53 47.48 -54.19
N GLU A 332 82.41 47.80 -52.91
CA GLU A 332 83.20 48.84 -52.24
C GLU A 332 84.67 48.43 -52.14
N ASN A 333 84.96 47.17 -51.80
CA ASN A 333 86.31 46.60 -51.84
C ASN A 333 86.88 46.59 -53.27
N GLY A 334 86.07 46.22 -54.27
CA GLY A 334 86.45 46.28 -55.68
C GLY A 334 86.80 47.70 -56.14
N ALA A 335 85.91 48.67 -55.89
CA ALA A 335 86.13 50.08 -56.21
C ALA A 335 87.31 50.68 -55.43
N SER A 336 87.51 50.29 -54.18
CA SER A 336 88.68 50.67 -53.37
C SER A 336 89.98 50.14 -53.97
N MET A 337 89.98 48.89 -54.46
CA MET A 337 91.12 48.31 -55.19
C MET A 337 91.36 49.02 -56.53
N GLU A 338 90.31 49.34 -57.30
CA GLU A 338 90.45 50.15 -58.52
C GLU A 338 91.05 51.53 -58.22
N ILE A 339 90.52 52.24 -57.22
CA ILE A 339 91.05 53.53 -56.73
C ILE A 339 92.51 53.37 -56.31
N MET A 340 92.90 52.27 -55.66
CA MET A 340 94.30 52.01 -55.30
C MET A 340 95.19 51.82 -56.53
N THR A 341 94.75 51.09 -57.57
CA THR A 341 95.52 50.95 -58.82
C THR A 341 95.58 52.25 -59.63
N LEU A 342 94.50 53.04 -59.67
CA LEU A 342 94.48 54.35 -60.33
C LEU A 342 95.36 55.35 -59.58
N LYS A 343 95.38 55.31 -58.24
CA LYS A 343 96.29 56.12 -57.40
C LYS A 343 97.75 55.72 -57.59
N ALA A 344 98.04 54.42 -57.77
CA ALA A 344 99.38 53.95 -58.13
C ALA A 344 99.81 54.50 -59.51
N LYS A 345 98.97 54.35 -60.54
CA LYS A 345 99.21 54.94 -61.88
C LYS A 345 99.33 56.47 -61.86
N LEU A 346 98.56 57.15 -61.02
CA LEU A 346 98.67 58.61 -60.85
C LEU A 346 100.01 59.00 -60.22
N ASN A 347 100.49 58.25 -59.23
CA ASN A 347 101.82 58.47 -58.65
C ASN A 347 102.95 58.15 -59.65
N GLU A 348 102.79 57.15 -60.50
CA GLU A 348 103.70 56.79 -61.59
C GLU A 348 103.77 57.89 -62.66
N MET A 349 102.62 58.30 -63.22
CA MET A 349 102.53 59.43 -64.17
C MET A 349 103.01 60.75 -63.55
N ARG A 350 102.82 60.95 -62.23
CA ARG A 350 103.35 62.12 -61.53
C ARG A 350 104.87 62.08 -61.43
N LEU A 351 105.46 60.94 -61.09
CA LEU A 351 106.91 60.76 -61.09
C LEU A 351 107.49 60.98 -62.49
N GLU A 352 106.84 60.44 -63.52
CA GLU A 352 107.20 60.71 -64.92
C GLU A 352 107.13 62.21 -65.24
N LEU A 353 106.02 62.89 -64.89
CA LEU A 353 105.86 64.34 -65.09
C LEU A 353 106.92 65.16 -64.34
N ASP A 354 107.23 64.81 -63.09
CA ASP A 354 108.28 65.45 -62.30
C ASP A 354 109.67 65.27 -62.97
N THR A 355 109.99 64.06 -63.49
CA THR A 355 111.24 63.85 -64.25
C THR A 355 111.26 64.58 -65.61
N MET A 356 110.13 64.65 -66.31
CA MET A 356 109.99 65.40 -67.57
C MET A 356 110.08 66.91 -67.33
N HIS A 357 109.61 67.40 -66.19
CA HIS A 357 109.82 68.78 -65.76
C HIS A 357 111.29 69.06 -65.43
N GLU A 358 112.00 68.13 -64.78
CA GLU A 358 113.44 68.26 -64.56
C GLU A 358 114.24 68.21 -65.88
N GLN A 359 113.84 67.38 -66.85
CA GLN A 359 114.40 67.40 -68.20
C GLN A 359 114.14 68.72 -68.93
N LYS A 360 112.90 69.24 -68.88
CA LYS A 360 112.56 70.57 -69.41
C LYS A 360 113.48 71.63 -68.80
N ASN A 361 113.60 71.69 -67.49
CA ASN A 361 114.39 72.70 -66.79
C ASN A 361 115.89 72.62 -67.15
N LYS A 362 116.42 71.41 -67.41
CA LYS A 362 117.79 71.22 -67.92
C LYS A 362 117.96 71.75 -69.36
N LEU A 363 117.01 71.46 -70.25
CA LEU A 363 117.00 71.96 -71.63
C LEU A 363 116.79 73.48 -71.70
N GLU A 364 115.95 74.02 -70.82
CA GLU A 364 115.66 75.45 -70.72
C GLU A 364 116.88 76.23 -70.23
N GLN A 365 117.58 75.74 -69.20
CA GLN A 365 118.89 76.26 -68.80
C GLN A 365 119.96 76.12 -69.90
N GLN A 366 119.94 75.06 -70.70
CA GLN A 366 120.86 74.92 -71.84
C GLN A 366 120.55 75.97 -72.91
N ASN A 367 119.27 76.20 -73.22
CA ASN A 367 118.83 77.21 -74.17
C ASN A 367 119.15 78.63 -73.68
N GLU A 368 118.94 78.95 -72.40
CA GLU A 368 119.36 80.21 -71.79
C GLU A 368 120.87 80.45 -71.90
N ARG A 369 121.70 79.41 -71.68
CA ARG A 369 123.17 79.51 -71.85
C ARG A 369 123.52 79.81 -73.31
N SER A 370 123.00 79.04 -74.26
CA SER A 370 123.27 79.27 -75.69
C SER A 370 122.72 80.61 -76.20
N GLN A 371 121.58 81.08 -75.68
CA GLN A 371 121.03 82.40 -76.00
C GLN A 371 121.89 83.52 -75.40
N LYS A 372 122.44 83.34 -74.19
CA LYS A 372 123.40 84.27 -73.60
C LYS A 372 124.72 84.29 -74.36
N GLU A 373 125.26 83.13 -74.73
CA GLU A 373 126.46 83.00 -75.58
C GLU A 373 126.26 83.70 -76.93
N TYR A 374 125.06 83.57 -77.53
CA TYR A 374 124.67 84.28 -78.75
C TYR A 374 124.62 85.80 -78.56
N VAL A 375 124.00 86.30 -77.49
CA VAL A 375 123.94 87.74 -77.16
C VAL A 375 125.33 88.31 -76.89
N GLU A 376 126.20 87.58 -76.18
CA GLU A 376 127.59 87.99 -75.99
C GLU A 376 128.38 87.98 -77.31
N SER A 377 128.10 87.05 -78.23
CA SER A 377 128.68 87.02 -79.58
C SER A 377 128.25 88.25 -80.40
N LEU A 378 126.96 88.59 -80.33
CA LEU A 378 126.40 89.78 -80.98
C LEU A 378 127.05 91.06 -80.43
N ALA A 379 127.17 91.20 -79.11
CA ALA A 379 127.81 92.35 -78.47
C ALA A 379 129.31 92.48 -78.83
N ARG A 380 130.03 91.37 -79.04
CA ARG A 380 131.41 91.39 -79.59
C ARG A 380 131.44 91.91 -81.04
N MET A 381 130.46 91.54 -81.85
CA MET A 381 130.31 92.01 -83.23
C MET A 381 129.95 93.50 -83.30
N GLU A 382 129.03 93.96 -82.44
CA GLU A 382 128.68 95.39 -82.31
C GLU A 382 129.90 96.23 -81.87
N ASN A 383 130.73 95.71 -80.96
CA ASN A 383 131.96 96.39 -80.54
C ASN A 383 133.00 96.49 -81.67
N LEU A 384 133.05 95.51 -82.58
CA LEU A 384 133.86 95.59 -83.81
C LEU A 384 133.29 96.61 -84.81
N ASN A 385 131.97 96.62 -85.02
CA ASN A 385 131.31 97.61 -85.88
C ASN A 385 131.49 99.04 -85.36
N ALA A 386 131.44 99.26 -84.04
CA ALA A 386 131.72 100.56 -83.42
C ALA A 386 133.15 101.04 -83.68
N LYS A 387 134.14 100.14 -83.64
CA LYS A 387 135.54 100.46 -83.97
C LYS A 387 135.72 100.82 -85.44
N LEU A 388 135.07 100.09 -86.35
CA LEU A 388 135.07 100.43 -87.78
C LEU A 388 134.39 101.79 -88.04
N ALA A 389 133.28 102.08 -87.36
CA ALA A 389 132.62 103.38 -87.44
C ALA A 389 133.53 104.54 -86.97
N THR A 390 134.31 104.35 -85.88
CA THR A 390 135.29 105.37 -85.47
C THR A 390 136.42 105.55 -86.49
N GLN A 391 136.88 104.50 -87.17
CA GLN A 391 137.89 104.63 -88.23
C GLN A 391 137.37 105.40 -89.46
N ILE A 392 136.08 105.24 -89.80
CA ILE A 392 135.45 105.98 -90.91
C ILE A 392 135.37 107.48 -90.56
N GLY A 393 134.88 107.82 -89.36
CA GLY A 393 134.75 109.22 -88.93
C GLY A 393 136.08 109.99 -88.79
N ASP A 394 137.21 109.30 -88.64
CA ASP A 394 138.55 109.92 -88.67
C ASP A 394 139.11 110.07 -90.10
N GLN A 395 138.62 109.29 -91.08
CA GLN A 395 138.93 109.51 -92.50
C GLN A 395 138.13 110.69 -93.09
N GLU A 396 136.86 110.86 -92.68
CA GLU A 396 136.00 111.96 -93.17
C GLU A 396 136.57 113.35 -92.79
N LYS A 397 137.06 113.53 -91.56
CA LYS A 397 137.71 114.78 -91.10
C LYS A 397 138.89 115.21 -91.96
N MET A 398 139.66 114.25 -92.48
CA MET A 398 140.83 114.51 -93.32
C MET A 398 140.46 115.05 -94.70
N ILE A 399 139.28 114.66 -95.21
CA ILE A 399 138.73 115.13 -96.49
C ILE A 399 138.19 116.56 -96.35
N GLU A 400 137.54 116.87 -95.24
CA GLU A 400 136.97 118.20 -94.99
C GLU A 400 138.06 119.29 -94.88
N GLN A 401 139.22 118.94 -94.31
CA GLN A 401 140.36 119.86 -94.18
C GLN A 401 140.97 120.28 -95.54
N LEU A 402 141.04 119.36 -96.52
CA LEU A 402 141.51 119.64 -97.89
C LEU A 402 140.56 120.53 -98.72
N ASN A 403 139.28 120.62 -98.31
CA ASN A 403 138.26 121.35 -99.05
C ASN A 403 138.32 122.87 -98.79
N GLU A 404 138.79 123.28 -97.60
CA GLU A 404 138.82 124.69 -97.18
C GLU A 404 140.02 125.46 -97.76
N GLU A 405 141.17 124.81 -97.95
CA GLU A 405 142.32 125.42 -98.64
C GLU A 405 141.98 125.78 -100.10
N ASN A 406 141.19 124.93 -100.77
CA ASN A 406 140.74 125.11 -102.15
C ASN A 406 139.79 126.33 -102.33
N LYS A 407 139.15 126.81 -101.25
CA LYS A 407 138.36 128.05 -101.29
C LYS A 407 139.24 129.31 -101.38
N GLN A 408 140.39 129.34 -100.69
CA GLN A 408 141.20 130.56 -100.60
C GLN A 408 141.79 130.99 -101.96
N ALA A 409 142.17 130.03 -102.81
CA ALA A 409 142.70 130.31 -104.14
C ALA A 409 141.72 131.03 -105.08
N LYS A 410 140.40 130.80 -104.95
CA LYS A 410 139.38 131.36 -105.86
C LYS A 410 139.10 132.86 -105.65
N VAL A 411 139.45 133.42 -104.49
CA VAL A 411 139.16 134.83 -104.16
C VAL A 411 139.95 135.80 -105.05
N VAL A 412 141.17 135.45 -105.47
CA VAL A 412 142.04 136.31 -106.29
C VAL A 412 141.48 136.53 -107.71
N PHE A 413 140.81 135.54 -108.29
CA PHE A 413 140.34 135.57 -109.69
C PHE A 413 139.15 136.51 -109.93
N SER A 414 138.42 136.88 -108.87
CA SER A 414 137.19 137.68 -108.95
C SER A 414 137.41 139.16 -109.30
N LYS A 415 138.61 139.71 -109.05
CA LYS A 415 138.91 141.15 -109.24
C LYS A 415 139.18 141.58 -110.69
N LEU A 416 139.42 140.65 -111.62
CA LEU A 416 139.80 141.00 -113.01
C LEU A 416 138.59 141.05 -113.98
N ARG A 417 137.47 140.38 -113.65
CA ARG A 417 136.34 140.17 -114.57
C ARG A 417 135.44 141.40 -114.77
N THR A 418 135.57 142.43 -113.94
CA THR A 418 134.69 143.61 -113.92
C THR A 418 134.87 144.57 -115.10
N VAL A 419 135.95 144.47 -115.88
CA VAL A 419 136.21 145.37 -117.02
C VAL A 419 135.45 144.96 -118.30
N GLN A 420 135.24 143.66 -118.52
CA GLN A 420 134.75 143.11 -119.80
C GLN A 420 133.25 143.36 -120.06
N VAL A 421 132.42 143.37 -119.01
CA VAL A 421 130.94 143.47 -119.10
C VAL A 421 130.46 144.80 -119.74
N THR A 422 131.35 145.78 -119.89
CA THR A 422 131.08 147.04 -120.59
C THR A 422 130.82 146.84 -122.09
N ALA A 423 131.31 145.75 -122.71
CA ALA A 423 131.20 145.49 -124.14
C ALA A 423 129.87 144.83 -124.57
N GLU A 424 129.34 143.91 -123.77
CA GLU A 424 128.25 143.00 -124.18
C GLU A 424 126.89 143.70 -124.33
N ARG A 425 126.70 144.86 -123.68
CA ARG A 425 125.42 145.59 -123.61
C ARG A 425 124.87 146.04 -124.97
N LYS A 426 125.71 146.14 -126.01
CA LYS A 426 125.29 146.58 -127.37
C LYS A 426 124.65 145.47 -128.22
N ILE A 427 124.76 144.20 -127.84
CA ILE A 427 124.16 143.09 -128.60
C ILE A 427 122.69 142.87 -128.22
N ASN A 428 122.30 143.25 -127.00
CA ASN A 428 120.99 142.94 -126.44
C ASN A 428 119.82 143.66 -127.13
N GLU A 429 120.06 144.82 -127.76
CA GLU A 429 119.02 145.63 -128.42
C GLU A 429 118.39 144.91 -129.63
N LEU A 430 119.11 143.99 -130.29
CA LEU A 430 118.63 143.24 -131.45
C LEU A 430 117.59 142.15 -131.08
N ALA A 431 117.48 141.78 -129.81
CA ALA A 431 116.61 140.69 -129.34
C ALA A 431 115.19 141.16 -128.93
N GLU A 432 114.90 142.46 -128.99
CA GLU A 432 113.64 143.04 -128.52
C GLU A 432 112.52 143.01 -129.59
N GLU A 433 112.85 143.20 -130.87
CA GLU A 433 111.85 143.32 -131.95
C GLU A 433 111.04 142.03 -132.17
N PHE A 434 111.71 140.87 -132.21
CA PHE A 434 111.07 139.61 -132.61
C PHE A 434 110.01 139.11 -131.61
N ARG A 435 110.08 139.52 -130.34
CA ARG A 435 109.11 139.13 -129.30
C ARG A 435 107.69 139.61 -129.62
N ARG A 436 107.53 140.83 -130.15
CA ARG A 436 106.21 141.41 -130.46
C ARG A 436 105.40 140.58 -131.46
N LYS A 437 106.06 139.89 -132.40
CA LYS A 437 105.39 139.15 -133.49
C LYS A 437 104.70 137.86 -133.02
N MET A 438 105.02 137.36 -131.83
CA MET A 438 104.49 136.09 -131.32
C MET A 438 103.18 136.27 -130.52
N GLU A 439 102.94 137.47 -130.00
CA GLU A 439 101.93 137.76 -128.98
C GLU A 439 100.50 137.90 -129.53
N ASP A 440 100.35 138.38 -130.78
CA ASP A 440 99.01 138.57 -131.38
C ASP A 440 98.29 137.26 -131.76
N ASN A 441 99.03 136.20 -132.09
CA ASN A 441 98.43 134.90 -132.40
C ASN A 441 97.71 134.27 -131.19
N ILE A 442 98.14 134.59 -129.96
CA ILE A 442 97.59 134.01 -128.72
C ILE A 442 96.15 134.51 -128.46
N LYS A 443 95.82 135.73 -128.92
CA LYS A 443 94.48 136.33 -128.74
C LYS A 443 93.40 135.61 -129.56
N LEU A 444 93.74 135.11 -130.76
CA LEU A 444 92.78 134.45 -131.65
C LEU A 444 92.33 133.06 -131.16
N LEU A 445 93.14 132.41 -130.32
CA LEU A 445 92.92 131.06 -129.81
C LEU A 445 91.76 130.98 -128.80
N HIS A 446 91.61 131.99 -127.93
CA HIS A 446 90.64 131.97 -126.83
C HIS A 446 89.17 132.07 -127.28
N GLN A 447 88.87 132.83 -128.35
CA GLN A 447 87.48 133.05 -128.78
C GLN A 447 86.81 131.82 -129.40
N ARG A 448 87.58 130.86 -129.94
CA ARG A 448 87.02 129.65 -130.58
C ARG A 448 86.58 128.58 -129.58
N ILE A 449 87.20 128.51 -128.40
CA ILE A 449 86.96 127.44 -127.42
C ILE A 449 85.54 127.57 -126.82
N HIS A 450 85.19 128.78 -126.37
CA HIS A 450 83.94 129.06 -125.66
C HIS A 450 82.66 128.76 -126.46
N VAL A 451 82.73 128.74 -127.80
CA VAL A 451 81.58 128.43 -128.67
C VAL A 451 81.32 126.92 -128.77
N ALA A 452 82.36 126.08 -128.70
CA ALA A 452 82.22 124.63 -128.81
C ALA A 452 81.55 124.01 -127.57
N GLU A 453 81.83 124.55 -126.39
CA GLU A 453 81.32 124.07 -125.10
C GLU A 453 79.81 124.27 -124.94
N GLN A 454 79.22 125.20 -125.70
CA GLN A 454 77.78 125.51 -125.63
C GLN A 454 76.91 124.48 -126.36
N LEU A 455 77.47 123.72 -127.32
CA LEU A 455 76.70 122.91 -128.28
C LEU A 455 76.52 121.43 -127.86
N ASN A 456 77.39 120.87 -127.01
CA ASN A 456 77.29 119.45 -126.61
C ASN A 456 76.49 119.21 -125.31
N ASN A 457 75.88 120.23 -124.72
CA ASN A 457 75.00 120.07 -123.54
C ASN A 457 73.68 119.35 -123.86
N GLU A 458 73.30 119.25 -125.14
CA GLU A 458 72.00 118.70 -125.56
C GLU A 458 71.97 117.16 -125.65
N ASN A 459 73.08 116.50 -125.99
CA ASN A 459 73.08 115.06 -126.33
C ASN A 459 73.04 114.10 -125.11
N LYS A 460 72.68 114.65 -123.94
CA LYS A 460 72.55 113.97 -122.63
C LYS A 460 71.42 112.93 -122.57
N TYR A 461 70.62 112.81 -123.63
CA TYR A 461 69.44 111.96 -123.74
C TYR A 461 69.75 110.49 -124.12
N THR A 462 70.81 110.27 -124.90
CA THR A 462 70.94 109.05 -125.74
C THR A 462 71.43 107.80 -124.99
N TYR A 463 72.15 107.95 -123.87
CA TYR A 463 72.67 106.80 -123.10
C TYR A 463 71.56 105.98 -122.40
N LYS A 464 70.35 106.53 -122.26
CA LYS A 464 69.23 105.90 -121.53
C LYS A 464 68.65 104.66 -122.23
N ILE A 465 68.95 104.46 -123.52
CA ILE A 465 68.42 103.37 -124.36
C ILE A 465 69.30 102.11 -124.34
N THR A 466 70.63 102.23 -124.18
CA THR A 466 71.56 101.09 -124.34
C THR A 466 71.38 99.99 -123.28
N LYS A 467 70.68 100.27 -122.17
CA LYS A 467 70.28 99.29 -121.15
C LYS A 467 69.39 98.16 -121.70
N GLN A 468 68.72 98.37 -122.84
CA GLN A 468 67.67 97.51 -123.37
C GLN A 468 68.14 96.44 -124.39
N ARG A 469 69.46 96.16 -124.47
CA ARG A 469 70.03 95.28 -125.52
C ARG A 469 70.57 93.92 -125.03
N TYR A 470 70.90 93.77 -123.74
CA TYR A 470 71.48 92.52 -123.22
C TYR A 470 70.47 91.43 -122.88
N GLU A 471 69.16 91.71 -122.98
CA GLU A 471 68.11 90.69 -122.89
C GLU A 471 68.04 89.78 -124.14
N GLU A 472 68.82 90.08 -125.19
CA GLU A 472 68.86 89.31 -126.44
C GLU A 472 69.94 88.20 -126.45
N GLU A 473 71.02 88.31 -125.67
CA GLU A 473 72.14 87.33 -125.70
C GLU A 473 71.84 86.02 -124.94
N TYR A 474 70.82 86.01 -124.06
CA TYR A 474 70.33 84.81 -123.36
C TYR A 474 69.71 83.75 -124.30
N LYS A 475 69.74 83.99 -125.62
CA LYS A 475 68.98 83.29 -126.66
C LYS A 475 69.80 82.36 -127.55
N ASP A 476 71.14 82.51 -127.61
CA ASP A 476 71.96 81.81 -128.63
C ASP A 476 73.05 80.85 -128.09
N ILE A 477 73.39 80.87 -126.79
CA ILE A 477 74.29 79.85 -126.19
C ILE A 477 73.60 78.49 -126.02
N ARG A 478 72.26 78.42 -126.04
CA ARG A 478 71.44 77.19 -125.98
C ARG A 478 71.51 76.33 -127.27
N LYS A 479 72.62 76.39 -128.01
CA LYS A 479 72.72 75.99 -129.43
C LYS A 479 74.02 75.25 -129.79
N LYS A 480 74.88 74.95 -128.82
CA LYS A 480 76.17 74.25 -129.02
C LYS A 480 76.34 72.98 -128.17
N ILE A 481 75.23 72.30 -127.86
CA ILE A 481 75.25 70.86 -127.54
C ILE A 481 75.01 70.11 -128.86
N ALA A 482 76.04 70.00 -129.69
CA ALA A 482 76.06 69.20 -130.92
C ALA A 482 77.52 68.96 -131.37
N ASN A 483 77.75 67.78 -131.96
CA ASN A 483 79.04 67.17 -132.34
C ASN A 483 79.81 66.56 -131.16
N HIS A 484 80.06 65.23 -131.09
CA HIS A 484 80.78 64.34 -132.04
C HIS A 484 82.28 64.66 -132.10
N LYS A 485 83.20 63.69 -132.19
CA LYS A 485 83.22 62.20 -131.99
C LYS A 485 84.73 61.82 -132.04
N ASP A 486 85.05 60.53 -131.89
CA ASP A 486 86.34 59.86 -132.16
C ASP A 486 87.25 59.79 -130.91
N GLU A 487 87.78 58.63 -130.49
CA GLU A 487 88.58 57.60 -131.20
C GLU A 487 90.02 58.11 -131.46
N THR A 488 91.10 57.33 -131.28
CA THR A 488 91.22 55.85 -131.30
C THR A 488 92.38 55.34 -130.41
N THR A 489 92.52 54.00 -130.29
CA THR A 489 93.73 53.21 -129.87
C THR A 489 94.15 53.32 -128.39
N THR A 490 94.56 52.28 -127.63
CA THR A 490 94.71 50.79 -127.78
C THR A 490 94.73 50.18 -126.34
N TYR A 491 94.81 48.87 -125.98
CA TYR A 491 94.94 47.54 -126.62
C TYR A 491 94.39 46.45 -125.64
N ILE A 492 94.36 45.16 -126.02
CA ILE A 492 93.94 44.01 -125.15
C ILE A 492 94.78 42.76 -125.49
N PRO A 493 94.96 41.80 -124.56
CA PRO A 493 94.15 40.55 -124.57
C PRO A 493 93.89 39.89 -123.19
N ASN A 494 93.05 38.87 -122.96
CA ASN A 494 91.82 38.36 -123.63
C ASN A 494 91.15 37.26 -122.73
N GLY A 495 89.81 37.23 -122.64
CA GLY A 495 89.01 36.03 -122.26
C GLY A 495 88.73 35.80 -120.76
N PHE A 496 87.65 35.12 -120.34
CA PHE A 496 86.60 34.39 -121.11
C PHE A 496 85.19 34.55 -120.47
N GLU A 497 84.13 34.04 -121.10
CA GLU A 497 82.72 34.46 -120.88
C GLU A 497 81.69 33.30 -120.78
N PHE A 498 80.43 33.64 -120.42
CA PHE A 498 79.15 32.90 -120.58
C PHE A 498 78.87 31.78 -119.52
N ILE A 499 77.61 31.35 -119.24
CA ILE A 499 76.30 31.68 -119.84
C ILE A 499 75.10 31.53 -118.84
N THR A 500 73.85 31.66 -119.31
CA THR A 500 72.55 31.50 -118.60
C THR A 500 72.14 30.00 -118.39
N LEU A 501 70.98 29.55 -117.87
CA LEU A 501 69.58 30.04 -117.86
C LEU A 501 68.72 29.34 -116.77
N ASN A 502 67.52 29.89 -116.49
CA ASN A 502 66.48 29.31 -115.63
C ASN A 502 65.91 27.97 -116.16
N GLY A 503 65.37 27.15 -115.23
CA GLY A 503 64.07 26.50 -115.44
C GLY A 503 63.94 25.04 -115.02
N LEU A 504 63.25 24.79 -113.90
CA LEU A 504 62.05 23.94 -113.86
C LEU A 504 61.32 24.06 -112.51
N ASP A 505 60.04 24.41 -112.59
CA ASP A 505 59.05 24.33 -111.51
C ASP A 505 58.18 23.07 -111.74
N LEU A 506 57.08 22.90 -110.98
CA LEU A 506 56.01 21.91 -111.15
C LEU A 506 56.24 20.51 -110.55
N ALA A 507 56.35 20.43 -109.21
CA ALA A 507 56.16 19.17 -108.46
C ALA A 507 55.52 19.30 -107.06
N ILE A 508 55.03 20.49 -106.65
CA ILE A 508 54.48 20.72 -105.30
C ILE A 508 53.01 21.14 -105.40
N GLN A 509 52.09 20.17 -105.42
CA GLN A 509 50.65 20.43 -105.36
C GLN A 509 49.84 19.40 -104.55
N HIS A 510 50.51 18.54 -103.77
CA HIS A 510 49.87 17.53 -102.92
C HIS A 510 50.35 17.49 -101.45
N VAL A 511 51.30 18.34 -101.05
CA VAL A 511 51.82 18.35 -99.66
C VAL A 511 50.98 19.28 -98.77
N GLU A 512 50.68 20.49 -99.22
CA GLU A 512 49.98 21.52 -98.43
C GLU A 512 48.53 21.11 -98.10
N ASP A 513 47.81 20.53 -99.06
CA ASP A 513 46.43 20.09 -98.86
C ASP A 513 46.32 18.86 -97.94
N TYR A 514 47.36 18.00 -97.87
CA TYR A 514 47.46 16.97 -96.84
C TYR A 514 47.78 17.57 -95.46
N ALA A 515 48.71 18.54 -95.39
CA ALA A 515 49.06 19.22 -94.15
C ALA A 515 47.87 19.98 -93.54
N ALA A 516 47.07 20.65 -94.37
CA ALA A 516 45.84 21.33 -93.94
C ALA A 516 44.80 20.35 -93.37
N ARG A 517 44.56 19.23 -94.06
CA ARG A 517 43.62 18.17 -93.60
C ARG A 517 44.10 17.52 -92.30
N VAL A 518 45.39 17.21 -92.18
CA VAL A 518 45.98 16.63 -90.95
C VAL A 518 45.93 17.62 -89.80
N THR A 519 46.22 18.91 -90.03
CA THR A 519 46.12 19.95 -88.99
C THR A 519 44.67 20.11 -88.51
N LYS A 520 43.70 20.15 -89.44
CA LYS A 520 42.27 20.18 -89.10
C LYS A 520 41.85 18.96 -88.28
N MET A 521 42.25 17.75 -88.71
CA MET A 521 41.94 16.51 -88.00
C MET A 521 42.61 16.44 -86.61
N ILE A 522 43.81 16.99 -86.44
CA ILE A 522 44.47 17.13 -85.13
C ILE A 522 43.70 18.11 -84.24
N CYS A 523 43.20 19.23 -84.78
CA CYS A 523 42.34 20.15 -84.03
C CYS A 523 41.01 19.51 -83.63
N GLU A 524 40.38 18.74 -84.51
CA GLU A 524 39.13 18.01 -84.23
C GLU A 524 39.33 16.90 -83.19
N ILE A 525 40.39 16.10 -83.31
CA ILE A 525 40.77 15.08 -82.31
C ILE A 525 41.12 15.73 -80.98
N LYS A 526 41.81 16.88 -80.97
CA LYS A 526 42.12 17.62 -79.75
C LYS A 526 40.85 18.18 -79.10
N PHE A 527 39.94 18.77 -79.86
CA PHE A 527 38.64 19.22 -79.35
C PHE A 527 37.83 18.07 -78.75
N VAL A 528 37.80 16.89 -79.40
CA VAL A 528 37.17 15.69 -78.84
C VAL A 528 37.87 15.22 -77.57
N LYS A 529 39.21 15.22 -77.52
CA LYS A 529 39.97 14.85 -76.32
C LYS A 529 39.69 15.80 -75.16
N ASP A 530 39.77 17.10 -75.38
CA ASP A 530 39.61 18.12 -74.35
C ASP A 530 38.16 18.09 -73.82
N ARG A 531 37.17 17.87 -74.70
CA ARG A 531 35.76 17.60 -74.33
C ARG A 531 35.55 16.26 -73.63
N MET A 532 36.36 15.24 -73.91
CA MET A 532 36.33 13.97 -73.15
C MET A 532 36.95 14.13 -71.75
N ILE A 533 37.92 15.03 -71.56
CA ILE A 533 38.45 15.38 -70.24
C ILE A 533 37.36 16.10 -69.43
N GLU A 534 36.77 17.18 -69.99
CA GLU A 534 35.61 17.90 -69.42
C GLU A 534 34.50 16.93 -69.00
N LYS A 535 34.09 16.01 -69.88
CA LYS A 535 33.05 15.01 -69.56
C LYS A 535 33.47 13.95 -68.56
N ASN A 536 34.75 13.63 -68.44
CA ASN A 536 35.25 12.69 -67.44
C ASN A 536 35.41 13.35 -66.06
N GLU A 537 35.63 14.67 -66.03
CA GLU A 537 35.59 15.51 -64.82
C GLU A 537 34.14 15.69 -64.34
N GLU A 538 33.19 16.02 -65.22
CA GLU A 538 31.75 16.00 -64.90
C GLU A 538 31.28 14.65 -64.36
N VAL A 539 31.70 13.53 -64.98
CA VAL A 539 31.36 12.18 -64.51
C VAL A 539 31.97 11.88 -63.14
N LYS A 540 33.18 12.40 -62.85
CA LYS A 540 33.78 12.28 -61.53
C LYS A 540 33.01 13.08 -60.47
N GLU A 541 32.69 14.34 -60.76
CA GLU A 541 31.87 15.17 -59.86
C GLU A 541 30.49 14.55 -59.61
N LEU A 542 29.88 13.93 -60.64
CA LEU A 542 28.62 13.20 -60.51
C LEU A 542 28.76 11.94 -59.65
N ILE A 543 29.86 11.19 -59.78
CA ILE A 543 30.17 10.04 -58.92
C ILE A 543 30.35 10.48 -57.47
N ASP A 544 31.08 11.58 -57.23
CA ASP A 544 31.31 12.12 -55.89
C ASP A 544 29.99 12.64 -55.25
N HIS A 545 29.10 13.26 -56.04
CA HIS A 545 27.73 13.60 -55.61
C HIS A 545 26.88 12.35 -55.30
N VAL A 546 26.96 11.29 -56.12
CA VAL A 546 26.23 10.03 -55.87
C VAL A 546 26.75 9.31 -54.61
N ASN A 547 28.06 9.38 -54.34
CA ASN A 547 28.65 8.85 -53.12
C ASN A 547 28.22 9.66 -51.89
N TYR A 548 28.21 11.00 -51.97
CA TYR A 548 27.69 11.87 -50.91
C TYR A 548 26.19 11.60 -50.62
N LEU A 549 25.38 11.47 -51.68
CA LEU A 549 23.94 11.14 -51.53
C LEU A 549 23.72 9.74 -50.95
N ARG A 550 24.61 8.77 -51.21
CA ARG A 550 24.58 7.46 -50.57
C ARG A 550 24.92 7.56 -49.09
N GLU A 551 26.03 8.20 -48.72
CA GLU A 551 26.42 8.37 -47.31
C GLU A 551 25.36 9.15 -46.50
N LEU A 552 24.67 10.11 -47.16
CA LEU A 552 23.53 10.82 -46.59
C LEU A 552 22.29 9.93 -46.43
N LEU A 553 22.04 9.00 -47.37
CA LEU A 553 20.96 8.01 -47.29
C LEU A 553 21.23 6.96 -46.20
N ASP A 554 22.45 6.42 -46.13
CA ASP A 554 22.87 5.45 -45.12
C ASP A 554 22.67 6.04 -43.71
N LYS A 555 23.11 7.28 -43.48
CA LYS A 555 22.87 8.04 -42.23
C LYS A 555 21.38 8.32 -41.96
N LYS A 556 20.53 8.34 -42.99
CA LYS A 556 19.07 8.48 -42.83
C LYS A 556 18.40 7.15 -42.50
N GLU A 557 18.89 6.05 -43.04
CA GLU A 557 18.44 4.70 -42.69
C GLU A 557 18.83 4.34 -41.23
N GLU A 558 20.05 4.69 -40.79
CA GLU A 558 20.45 4.59 -39.38
C GLU A 558 19.54 5.43 -38.45
N GLN A 559 19.21 6.67 -38.85
CA GLN A 559 18.26 7.50 -38.11
C GLN A 559 16.85 6.90 -38.10
N GLU A 560 16.38 6.29 -39.19
CA GLU A 560 15.09 5.62 -39.24
C GLU A 560 15.06 4.38 -38.34
N LEU A 561 16.12 3.57 -38.32
CA LEU A 561 16.24 2.39 -37.45
C LEU A 561 16.20 2.79 -35.97
N LEU A 562 16.93 3.84 -35.56
CA LEU A 562 16.87 4.39 -34.20
C LEU A 562 15.48 4.93 -33.85
N LEU A 563 14.81 5.61 -34.78
CA LEU A 563 13.43 6.08 -34.58
C LEU A 563 12.43 4.93 -34.47
N ARG A 564 12.58 3.85 -35.25
CA ARG A 564 11.77 2.63 -35.15
C ARG A 564 11.97 1.91 -33.81
N GLU A 565 13.20 1.80 -33.33
CA GLU A 565 13.50 1.21 -32.01
C GLU A 565 12.88 2.03 -30.87
N ASN A 566 12.97 3.36 -30.95
CA ASN A 566 12.38 4.26 -29.95
C ASN A 566 10.84 4.28 -30.01
N LEU A 567 10.24 4.19 -31.21
CA LEU A 567 8.80 3.99 -31.36
C LEU A 567 8.33 2.70 -30.71
N TRP A 568 9.06 1.59 -30.89
CA TRP A 568 8.70 0.30 -30.29
C TRP A 568 8.79 0.32 -28.75
N LYS A 569 9.80 0.99 -28.19
CA LYS A 569 9.89 1.24 -26.73
C LYS A 569 8.70 2.05 -26.22
N LEU A 570 8.38 3.17 -26.89
CA LEU A 570 7.23 4.03 -26.55
C LEU A 570 5.89 3.28 -26.69
N GLU A 571 5.71 2.43 -27.70
CA GLU A 571 4.50 1.61 -27.86
C GLU A 571 4.34 0.60 -26.73
N ALA A 572 5.44 -0.03 -26.27
CA ALA A 572 5.43 -0.91 -25.10
C ALA A 572 5.13 -0.15 -23.79
N GLU A 573 5.69 1.05 -23.61
CA GLU A 573 5.43 1.91 -22.46
C GLU A 573 3.97 2.40 -22.42
N VAL A 574 3.43 2.88 -23.56
CA VAL A 574 2.02 3.28 -23.70
C VAL A 574 1.06 2.10 -23.49
N SER A 575 1.43 0.90 -23.96
CA SER A 575 0.65 -0.32 -23.72
C SER A 575 0.60 -0.68 -22.23
N LYS A 576 1.72 -0.54 -21.52
CA LYS A 576 1.81 -0.73 -20.07
C LYS A 576 1.00 0.34 -19.32
N GLU A 577 1.18 1.63 -19.64
CA GLU A 577 0.42 2.74 -19.03
C GLU A 577 -1.09 2.53 -19.25
N GLY A 578 -1.52 2.09 -20.44
CA GLY A 578 -2.91 1.74 -20.72
C GLY A 578 -3.46 0.66 -19.79
N GLY A 579 -2.66 -0.37 -19.47
CA GLY A 579 -3.00 -1.41 -18.49
C GLY A 579 -3.10 -0.87 -17.06
N ASP A 580 -2.12 -0.08 -16.62
CA ASP A 580 -2.09 0.52 -15.29
C ASP A 580 -3.24 1.52 -15.09
N LYS A 581 -3.54 2.33 -16.12
CA LYS A 581 -4.67 3.28 -16.18
C LYS A 581 -6.02 2.56 -16.16
N LEU A 582 -6.13 1.39 -16.78
CA LEU A 582 -7.32 0.53 -16.68
C LEU A 582 -7.49 -0.01 -15.24
N ASN A 583 -6.40 -0.36 -14.55
CA ASN A 583 -6.44 -0.83 -13.17
C ASN A 583 -6.81 0.31 -12.19
N LEU A 584 -6.17 1.47 -12.31
CA LEU A 584 -6.53 2.69 -11.58
C LEU A 584 -8.02 3.05 -11.76
N ARG A 585 -8.57 2.93 -12.98
CA ARG A 585 -10.00 3.16 -13.24
C ARG A 585 -10.91 2.17 -12.50
N LYS A 586 -10.50 0.91 -12.30
CA LYS A 586 -11.24 -0.06 -11.47
C LYS A 586 -11.20 0.34 -10.00
N GLU A 587 -10.05 0.76 -9.49
CA GLU A 587 -9.88 1.19 -8.10
C GLU A 587 -10.67 2.46 -7.77
N VAL A 588 -10.61 3.47 -8.65
CA VAL A 588 -11.41 4.70 -8.54
C VAL A 588 -12.90 4.35 -8.46
N SER A 589 -13.40 3.44 -9.32
CA SER A 589 -14.82 3.03 -9.26
C SER A 589 -15.20 2.21 -8.03
N GLN A 590 -14.24 1.57 -7.34
CA GLN A 590 -14.47 1.01 -6.01
C GLN A 590 -14.48 2.08 -4.92
N LEU A 591 -13.63 3.11 -5.02
CA LEU A 591 -13.60 4.24 -4.10
C LEU A 591 -14.87 5.10 -4.21
N GLU A 592 -15.35 5.40 -5.42
CA GLU A 592 -16.64 6.07 -5.67
C GLU A 592 -17.79 5.36 -4.94
N LYS A 593 -17.87 4.02 -5.04
CA LYS A 593 -18.89 3.21 -4.36
C LYS A 593 -18.74 3.25 -2.83
N LYS A 594 -17.51 3.29 -2.30
CA LYS A 594 -17.25 3.44 -0.85
C LYS A 594 -17.65 4.85 -0.37
N VAL A 595 -17.29 5.89 -1.11
CA VAL A 595 -17.65 7.30 -0.82
C VAL A 595 -19.17 7.47 -0.82
N GLY A 596 -19.87 7.04 -1.87
CA GLY A 596 -21.34 7.14 -1.95
C GLY A 596 -22.10 6.31 -0.89
N ASN A 597 -21.45 5.33 -0.24
CA ASN A 597 -21.99 4.63 0.92
C ASN A 597 -21.71 5.39 2.24
N LEU A 598 -20.54 6.03 2.36
CA LEU A 598 -20.22 6.91 3.49
C LEU A 598 -21.10 8.17 3.49
N GLU A 599 -21.34 8.80 2.33
CA GLU A 599 -22.23 9.96 2.20
C GLU A 599 -23.65 9.65 2.68
N LYS A 600 -24.20 8.48 2.34
CA LYS A 600 -25.52 8.03 2.85
C LYS A 600 -25.52 7.83 4.37
N SER A 601 -24.42 7.31 4.91
CA SER A 601 -24.23 7.12 6.36
C SER A 601 -24.12 8.46 7.10
N VAL A 602 -23.45 9.45 6.50
CA VAL A 602 -23.36 10.83 7.01
C VAL A 602 -24.73 11.49 6.98
N LYS A 603 -25.42 11.53 5.82
CA LYS A 603 -26.77 12.12 5.71
C LYS A 603 -27.76 11.56 6.73
N LYS A 604 -27.79 10.23 6.91
CA LYS A 604 -28.63 9.60 7.94
C LYS A 604 -28.29 10.06 9.36
N LYS A 605 -27.01 10.30 9.66
CA LYS A 605 -26.58 10.83 10.97
C LYS A 605 -26.88 12.31 11.15
N ASP A 606 -26.82 13.09 10.09
CA ASP A 606 -27.23 14.50 10.13
C ASP A 606 -28.75 14.59 10.38
N GLU A 607 -29.55 13.76 9.69
CA GLU A 607 -30.98 13.57 9.95
C GLU A 607 -31.26 13.11 11.40
N GLU A 608 -30.50 12.15 11.94
CA GLU A 608 -30.60 11.71 13.34
C GLU A 608 -30.24 12.84 14.33
N LEU A 609 -29.26 13.68 14.00
CA LEU A 609 -28.83 14.83 14.81
C LEU A 609 -29.84 15.97 14.80
N ASP A 610 -30.44 16.30 13.65
CA ASP A 610 -31.51 17.29 13.56
C ASP A 610 -32.75 16.85 14.34
N ASN A 611 -33.13 15.57 14.23
CA ASN A 611 -34.20 14.96 15.04
C ASN A 611 -33.89 14.99 16.55
N LEU A 612 -32.62 14.88 16.95
CA LEU A 612 -32.20 15.05 18.34
C LEU A 612 -32.19 16.53 18.76
N GLY A 613 -31.89 17.44 17.84
CA GLY A 613 -31.99 18.89 18.00
C GLY A 613 -33.44 19.32 18.24
N GLU A 614 -34.38 18.84 17.44
CA GLU A 614 -35.84 18.99 17.64
C GLU A 614 -36.27 18.56 19.05
N LYS A 615 -35.89 17.34 19.45
CA LYS A 615 -36.23 16.80 20.79
C LYS A 615 -35.64 17.62 21.93
N LYS A 616 -34.42 18.16 21.78
CA LYS A 616 -33.83 19.10 22.74
C LYS A 616 -34.57 20.45 22.76
N ARG A 617 -34.94 21.01 21.61
CA ARG A 617 -35.75 22.24 21.50
C ARG A 617 -37.12 22.06 22.17
N GLU A 618 -37.76 20.90 22.00
CA GLU A 618 -39.03 20.56 22.65
C GLU A 618 -38.87 20.42 24.17
N ALA A 619 -37.88 19.65 24.64
CA ALA A 619 -37.63 19.49 26.08
C ALA A 619 -37.34 20.83 26.78
N ILE A 620 -36.61 21.75 26.13
CA ILE A 620 -36.40 23.12 26.64
C ILE A 620 -37.73 23.89 26.70
N ARG A 621 -38.56 23.85 25.65
CA ARG A 621 -39.88 24.51 25.67
C ARG A 621 -40.80 23.98 26.78
N GLN A 622 -40.79 22.67 27.02
CA GLN A 622 -41.53 22.06 28.13
C GLN A 622 -40.98 22.49 29.50
N LEU A 623 -39.65 22.55 29.66
CA LEU A 623 -39.02 23.01 30.90
C LEU A 623 -39.36 24.49 31.19
N CYS A 624 -39.33 25.36 30.18
CA CYS A 624 -39.75 26.76 30.30
C CYS A 624 -41.21 26.87 30.76
N PHE A 625 -42.14 26.12 30.14
CA PHE A 625 -43.55 26.12 30.54
C PHE A 625 -43.75 25.71 32.01
N VAL A 626 -43.00 24.70 32.49
CA VAL A 626 -43.03 24.28 33.90
C VAL A 626 -42.45 25.35 34.83
N ILE A 627 -41.36 26.03 34.43
CA ILE A 627 -40.76 27.14 35.18
C ILE A 627 -41.74 28.31 35.29
N ASP A 628 -42.38 28.73 34.19
CA ASP A 628 -43.33 29.83 34.20
C ASP A 628 -44.61 29.48 34.99
N PHE A 629 -45.14 28.27 34.88
CA PHE A 629 -46.23 27.78 35.74
C PHE A 629 -45.89 27.85 37.23
N HIS A 630 -44.69 27.42 37.63
CA HIS A 630 -44.24 27.53 39.01
C HIS A 630 -44.02 28.99 39.44
N ARG A 631 -43.50 29.83 38.54
CA ARG A 631 -43.30 31.27 38.78
C ARG A 631 -44.62 31.99 39.03
N ASP A 632 -45.63 31.75 38.20
CA ASP A 632 -46.96 32.35 38.33
C ASP A 632 -47.68 31.85 39.59
N ARG A 633 -47.57 30.56 39.91
CA ARG A 633 -48.08 30.01 41.18
C ARG A 633 -47.38 30.63 42.40
N CYS A 634 -46.07 30.87 42.34
CA CYS A 634 -45.33 31.58 43.39
C CYS A 634 -45.73 33.06 43.49
N ASN A 635 -45.96 33.75 42.36
CA ASN A 635 -46.48 35.12 42.33
C ASN A 635 -47.88 35.18 42.95
N TYR A 636 -48.79 34.29 42.56
CA TYR A 636 -50.14 34.21 43.13
C TYR A 636 -50.13 33.96 44.65
N LEU A 637 -49.30 33.02 45.13
CA LEU A 637 -49.16 32.77 46.57
C LEU A 637 -48.57 33.97 47.31
N LYS A 638 -47.65 34.72 46.69
CA LYS A 638 -47.08 35.96 47.23
C LYS A 638 -48.14 37.07 47.32
N ASP A 639 -49.00 37.22 46.31
CA ASP A 639 -50.09 38.19 46.29
C ASP A 639 -51.21 37.84 47.28
N MET A 640 -51.49 36.56 47.49
CA MET A 640 -52.37 36.11 48.57
C MET A 640 -51.76 36.41 49.96
N ALA A 641 -50.45 36.19 50.13
CA ALA A 641 -49.76 36.49 51.38
C ALA A 641 -49.66 38.00 51.69
N THR A 642 -49.49 38.85 50.67
CA THR A 642 -49.51 40.32 50.87
C THR A 642 -50.92 40.83 51.16
N LYS A 643 -51.96 40.34 50.46
CA LYS A 643 -53.36 40.66 50.77
C LYS A 643 -53.75 40.25 52.20
N ASN A 644 -53.39 39.04 52.62
CA ASN A 644 -53.64 38.58 53.99
C ASN A 644 -52.85 39.38 55.04
N ARG A 645 -51.69 39.96 54.69
CA ARG A 645 -50.99 40.91 55.57
C ARG A 645 -51.70 42.26 55.67
N VAL A 646 -52.31 42.76 54.59
CA VAL A 646 -53.09 44.02 54.62
C VAL A 646 -54.37 43.84 55.42
N ASN A 647 -55.11 42.75 55.20
CA ASN A 647 -56.37 42.45 55.88
C ASN A 647 -56.23 42.17 57.40
N ASN A 648 -55.01 41.96 57.90
CA ASN A 648 -54.71 41.78 59.33
C ASN A 648 -54.18 43.09 60.00
N ILE A 649 -54.27 44.24 59.31
CA ILE A 649 -53.85 45.56 59.80
C ILE A 649 -55.06 46.54 59.89
N THR A 650 -56.25 46.05 59.57
CA THR A 650 -57.57 46.68 59.78
C THR A 650 -58.40 45.88 60.76
#